data_AF-A0A0R2PP96-F1
#
_entry.id   AF-A0A0R2PP96-F1
#
_cell.length_a   1.000
_cell.length_b   1.000
_cell.length_c   1.000
_cell.angle_alpha   90.00
_cell.angle_beta   90.00
_cell.angle_gamma   90.00
#
_symmetry.space_group_name_H-M   'P 1'
#
loop_
_entity.id
_entity.type
_entity.pdbx_description
1 polymer ?
#
loop_
_entity_poly.entity_id
_entity_poly.type
_entity_poly.pdbx_seq_one_letter_code
_entity_poly.pdbx_strand_id
1 'polypeptide(L)'
;DALKNIIAEDGNDRASFILGKLASKLTESGTIPNYNLTTPFRNSIPVSEEAKMPGDLFMERRIRSLIRWNALVMVLRANKSDDELGGHIATFSSSATLYDVGFNYFFQGSQKGQEDLIYFQGHSSPGIYARSFLEGYFSEEDLDNFRREVDKPGISSYPHPWLMPEYWQFPTVSMGLGPIMGIYQANIMRYLSARGLAPRNNRKVWVFCGDGEMDEPESKGAIGLAGRERLENLIFVVNCNLQRLDGPVRGNNKIIHELEREFRGSGWNVIKVVWGRLWDPILARDKEGKLQELMDAVVDGELQNFKAKGGAYTREKFFGQNPDVLEMVEDLTDEDIYKLNRGGHDPYKVYAAYHKAVNSKGAPTVILALTTKGYGTGSREADNTTHQVKKLTLENIKSFRDKFDIPVLDDDIEKLPYVRPAKDSPEIQYLLKQREALGGPIPRRRQHTRKLAMPDPTLFDKYAAGSDGKEISSTMSFVRMMTDVIKDKAIGEHIVPIVPDEARTFGMEGLFRQIGIYSSEGQKYKPEDADQVMWYKESKDGVMLEEGINEAGAFSAWIALATAYSNYDLPMVPIYLFYSMFGFQRIHDLAWAAGDSQAKGFLIGATSGRTTLNGEGLQHQDGHSHLFSATIPNCLSYDPA
;
A
#
# COMPACT_ATOMS: atom_id res chain seq x y z
N ASP A 1 26.43 22.56 24.38
CA ASP A 1 26.97 21.83 25.56
C ASP A 1 25.90 21.30 26.50
N ALA A 2 24.96 22.12 26.98
CA ALA A 2 23.89 21.64 27.87
C ALA A 2 23.11 20.42 27.33
N LEU A 3 22.71 20.43 26.05
CA LEU A 3 22.02 19.31 25.43
C LEU A 3 22.88 18.04 25.36
N LYS A 4 24.19 18.18 25.11
CA LYS A 4 25.13 17.04 25.06
C LYS A 4 25.23 16.37 26.43
N ASN A 5 25.29 17.15 27.50
CA ASN A 5 25.31 16.62 28.87
C ASN A 5 24.01 15.89 29.22
N ILE A 6 22.84 16.43 28.85
CA ILE A 6 21.55 15.73 29.07
C ILE A 6 21.51 14.41 28.31
N ILE A 7 21.98 14.37 27.06
CA ILE A 7 22.04 13.13 26.28
C ILE A 7 22.99 12.12 26.94
N ALA A 8 24.13 12.55 27.45
CA ALA A 8 25.12 11.68 28.08
C ALA A 8 24.66 11.12 29.44
N GLU A 9 24.03 11.95 30.28
CA GLU A 9 23.64 11.59 31.64
C GLU A 9 22.22 10.98 31.71
N ASP A 10 21.26 11.54 30.97
CA ASP A 10 19.83 11.20 31.08
C ASP A 10 19.23 10.57 29.80
N GLY A 11 20.00 10.50 28.71
CA GLY A 11 19.59 9.86 27.46
C GLY A 11 18.73 10.72 26.50
N ASN A 12 18.46 10.15 25.33
CA ASN A 12 17.78 10.82 24.22
C ASN A 12 16.32 11.20 24.53
N ASP A 13 15.60 10.34 25.26
CA ASP A 13 14.19 10.59 25.60
C ASP A 13 14.04 11.83 26.50
N ARG A 14 14.94 11.99 27.48
CA ARG A 14 14.95 13.17 28.35
C ARG A 14 15.34 14.42 27.57
N ALA A 15 16.35 14.33 26.69
CA ALA A 15 16.74 15.43 25.82
C ALA A 15 15.57 15.91 24.94
N SER A 16 14.83 14.97 24.33
CA SER A 16 13.63 15.26 23.53
C SER A 16 12.53 15.92 24.36
N PHE A 17 12.27 15.44 25.58
CA PHE A 17 11.32 16.04 26.49
C PHE A 17 11.66 17.52 26.81
N ILE A 18 12.93 17.80 27.11
CA ILE A 18 13.39 19.16 27.41
C ILE A 18 13.25 20.08 26.20
N LEU A 19 13.61 19.61 25.00
CA LEU A 19 13.39 20.37 23.76
C LEU A 19 11.91 20.73 23.58
N GLY A 20 10.99 19.80 23.86
CA GLY A 20 9.55 20.08 23.85
C GLY A 20 9.14 21.17 24.84
N LYS A 21 9.72 21.19 26.05
CA LYS A 21 9.46 22.25 27.04
C LYS A 21 10.00 23.61 26.60
N LEU A 22 11.19 23.65 26.01
CA LEU A 22 11.77 24.89 25.46
C LEU A 22 10.93 25.43 24.29
N ALA A 23 10.47 24.55 23.40
CA ALA A 23 9.61 24.91 22.29
C ALA A 23 8.24 25.45 22.75
N SER A 24 7.65 24.82 23.78
CA SER A 24 6.44 25.33 24.44
C SER A 24 6.67 26.73 25.01
N LYS A 25 7.82 26.95 25.68
CA LYS A 25 8.15 28.25 26.25
C LYS A 25 8.35 29.35 25.19
N LEU A 26 8.92 29.01 24.05
CA LEU A 26 9.05 29.90 22.90
C LEU A 26 7.69 30.24 22.27
N THR A 27 6.76 29.28 22.28
CA THR A 27 5.39 29.49 21.79
C THR A 27 4.61 30.47 22.68
N GLU A 28 4.84 30.45 24.00
CA GLU A 28 4.25 31.43 24.93
C GLU A 28 4.66 32.88 24.60
N SER A 29 5.83 33.10 23.98
CA SER A 29 6.25 34.42 23.51
C SER A 29 5.72 34.78 22.11
N GLY A 30 4.76 34.03 21.59
CA GLY A 30 4.16 34.25 20.27
C GLY A 30 5.05 33.81 19.10
N THR A 31 6.20 33.17 19.37
CA THR A 31 7.10 32.66 18.33
C THR A 31 6.79 31.20 18.08
N ILE A 32 6.44 30.86 16.84
CA ILE A 32 6.26 29.47 16.44
C ILE A 32 7.66 28.87 16.22
N PRO A 33 8.08 27.86 17.00
CA PRO A 33 9.36 27.20 16.79
C PRO A 33 9.40 26.60 15.39
N ASN A 34 10.50 26.80 14.67
CA ASN A 34 10.71 26.12 13.40
C ASN A 34 11.02 24.65 13.69
N TYR A 35 10.00 23.79 13.68
CA TYR A 35 10.18 22.36 13.83
C TYR A 35 10.67 21.77 12.51
N ASN A 36 11.90 21.25 12.49
CA ASN A 36 12.32 20.38 11.41
C ASN A 36 11.57 19.04 11.56
N LEU A 37 10.43 18.94 10.87
CA LEU A 37 9.73 17.67 10.63
C LEU A 37 10.49 16.74 9.68
N THR A 38 11.69 17.14 9.24
CA THR A 38 12.61 16.33 8.45
C THR A 38 13.86 16.05 9.26
N THR A 39 14.30 14.79 9.26
CA THR A 39 15.56 14.38 9.88
C THR A 39 16.69 14.40 8.84
N PRO A 40 17.98 14.36 9.24
CA PRO A 40 19.08 14.31 8.28
C PRO A 40 18.90 13.18 7.23
N PHE A 41 19.37 13.39 6.00
CA PHE A 41 19.19 12.52 4.84
C PHE A 41 20.11 11.29 4.91
N ARG A 42 19.82 10.44 5.90
CA ARG A 42 20.45 9.16 6.17
C ARG A 42 19.43 8.16 6.71
N ASN A 43 19.88 6.93 6.96
CA ASN A 43 19.03 5.87 7.52
C ASN A 43 18.47 6.29 8.89
N SER A 44 17.18 6.00 9.12
CA SER A 44 16.54 6.26 10.43
C SER A 44 16.97 5.29 11.52
N ILE A 45 17.57 4.15 11.17
CA ILE A 45 18.10 3.15 12.09
C ILE A 45 19.62 3.21 11.98
N PRO A 46 20.35 3.58 13.05
CA PRO A 46 21.81 3.57 13.05
C PRO A 46 22.33 2.13 13.08
N VAL A 47 23.54 1.91 12.57
CA VAL A 47 24.18 0.59 12.48
C VAL A 47 24.19 -0.16 13.82
N SER A 48 24.37 0.55 14.93
CA SER A 48 24.38 -0.02 16.29
C SER A 48 23.02 -0.58 16.74
N GLU A 49 21.93 -0.19 16.09
CA GLU A 49 20.56 -0.61 16.42
C GLU A 49 19.95 -1.53 15.33
N GLU A 50 20.72 -1.89 14.30
CA GLU A 50 20.22 -2.76 13.23
C GLU A 50 19.96 -4.18 13.74
N ALA A 51 18.73 -4.65 13.53
CA ALA A 51 18.39 -6.04 13.77
C ALA A 51 19.18 -6.94 12.81
N LYS A 52 19.79 -8.01 13.34
CA LYS A 52 20.54 -8.96 12.53
C LYS A 52 19.59 -9.76 11.64
N MET A 53 19.83 -9.74 10.33
CA MET A 53 19.11 -10.58 9.37
C MET A 53 19.54 -12.05 9.53
N PRO A 54 18.61 -13.00 9.73
CA PRO A 54 18.95 -14.35 10.16
C PRO A 54 19.25 -15.35 9.03
N GLY A 55 18.93 -15.04 7.77
CA GLY A 55 19.05 -15.98 6.65
C GLY A 55 20.40 -15.95 5.92
N ASP A 56 20.47 -16.72 4.84
CA ASP A 56 21.67 -16.86 4.00
C ASP A 56 21.67 -15.84 2.85
N LEU A 57 22.54 -14.84 2.96
CA LEU A 57 22.67 -13.78 1.97
C LEU A 57 22.99 -14.28 0.55
N PHE A 58 23.85 -15.29 0.43
CA PHE A 58 24.28 -15.78 -0.87
C PHE A 58 23.16 -16.58 -1.53
N MET A 59 22.49 -17.42 -0.76
CA MET A 59 21.32 -18.17 -1.21
C MET A 59 20.18 -17.24 -1.65
N GLU A 60 19.86 -16.25 -0.81
CA GLU A 60 18.79 -15.28 -1.11
C GLU A 60 19.15 -14.39 -2.29
N ARG A 61 20.42 -13.95 -2.43
CA ARG A 61 20.88 -13.25 -3.64
C ARG A 61 20.69 -14.12 -4.88
N ARG A 62 21.05 -15.41 -4.82
CA ARG A 62 20.91 -16.33 -5.96
C ARG A 62 19.45 -16.52 -6.36
N ILE A 63 18.56 -16.78 -5.41
CA ILE A 63 17.12 -16.90 -5.66
C ILE A 63 16.57 -15.59 -6.25
N ARG A 64 16.90 -14.44 -5.65
CA ARG A 64 16.46 -13.12 -6.12
C ARG A 64 16.97 -12.81 -7.53
N SER A 65 18.19 -13.22 -7.87
CA SER A 65 18.73 -13.15 -9.23
C SER A 65 17.89 -13.95 -10.23
N LEU A 66 17.51 -15.20 -9.88
CA LEU A 66 16.65 -16.03 -10.74
C LEU A 66 15.27 -15.39 -10.95
N ILE A 67 14.67 -14.83 -9.89
CA ILE A 67 13.39 -14.10 -9.99
C ILE A 67 13.52 -12.89 -10.92
N ARG A 68 14.60 -12.10 -10.77
CA ARG A 68 14.91 -10.95 -11.65
C ARG A 68 15.02 -11.36 -13.11
N TRP A 69 15.75 -12.45 -13.39
CA TRP A 69 15.92 -12.97 -14.75
C TRP A 69 14.58 -13.44 -15.35
N ASN A 70 13.82 -14.26 -14.63
CA ASN A 70 12.55 -14.77 -15.13
C ASN A 70 11.52 -13.66 -15.36
N ALA A 71 11.50 -12.63 -14.50
CA ALA A 71 10.67 -11.45 -14.69
C ALA A 71 11.06 -10.67 -15.96
N LEU A 72 12.37 -10.50 -16.18
CA LEU A 72 12.90 -9.86 -17.39
C LEU A 72 12.52 -10.65 -18.65
N VAL A 73 12.83 -11.95 -18.67
CA VAL A 73 12.57 -12.85 -19.80
C VAL A 73 11.09 -12.87 -20.16
N MET A 74 10.20 -12.92 -19.17
CA MET A 74 8.75 -12.91 -19.41
C MET A 74 8.29 -11.66 -20.18
N VAL A 75 8.76 -10.47 -19.79
CA VAL A 75 8.43 -9.24 -20.50
C VAL A 75 9.05 -9.23 -21.90
N LEU A 76 10.33 -9.64 -22.04
CA LEU A 76 11.00 -9.67 -23.34
C LEU A 76 10.34 -10.66 -24.31
N ARG A 77 9.96 -11.85 -23.85
CA ARG A 77 9.23 -12.85 -24.66
C ARG A 77 7.85 -12.35 -25.07
N ALA A 78 7.11 -11.71 -24.17
CA ALA A 78 5.81 -11.13 -24.50
C ALA A 78 5.89 -10.08 -25.61
N ASN A 79 7.05 -9.40 -25.76
CA ASN A 79 7.30 -8.37 -26.77
C ASN A 79 8.21 -8.85 -27.92
N LYS A 80 8.42 -10.17 -28.08
CA LYS A 80 9.09 -10.76 -29.27
C LYS A 80 8.18 -10.75 -30.51
N SER A 81 6.87 -10.90 -30.31
CA SER A 81 5.87 -10.72 -31.37
C SER A 81 5.49 -9.25 -31.53
N ASP A 82 4.83 -8.92 -32.64
CA ASP A 82 4.33 -7.58 -32.95
C ASP A 82 3.01 -7.23 -32.23
N ASP A 83 2.65 -8.00 -31.19
CA ASP A 83 1.37 -7.87 -30.46
C ASP A 83 1.33 -6.63 -29.52
N GLU A 84 2.41 -5.86 -29.43
CA GLU A 84 2.57 -4.66 -28.58
C GLU A 84 2.09 -4.79 -27.11
N LEU A 85 2.16 -6.00 -26.53
CA LEU A 85 1.58 -6.31 -25.22
C LEU A 85 2.12 -5.45 -24.07
N GLY A 86 3.34 -4.93 -24.19
CA GLY A 86 3.99 -4.16 -23.14
C GLY A 86 4.43 -5.00 -21.95
N GLY A 87 4.53 -4.37 -20.78
CA GLY A 87 5.13 -4.97 -19.58
C GLY A 87 6.28 -4.11 -19.06
N HIS A 88 6.52 -4.17 -17.75
CA HIS A 88 7.46 -3.28 -17.06
C HIS A 88 8.60 -4.08 -16.46
N ILE A 89 9.83 -3.76 -16.87
CA ILE A 89 11.05 -4.38 -16.33
C ILE A 89 11.60 -3.55 -15.16
N ALA A 90 11.62 -2.23 -15.34
CA ALA A 90 12.34 -1.31 -14.46
C ALA A 90 11.79 -1.25 -13.03
N THR A 91 10.46 -1.29 -12.89
CA THR A 91 9.77 -1.14 -11.62
C THR A 91 10.10 -2.29 -10.68
N PHE A 92 9.88 -3.54 -11.10
CA PHE A 92 10.24 -4.69 -10.27
C PHE A 92 11.74 -4.74 -10.00
N SER A 93 12.59 -4.40 -10.98
CA SER A 93 14.04 -4.43 -10.74
C SER A 93 14.47 -3.47 -9.61
N SER A 94 13.80 -2.33 -9.47
CA SER A 94 14.06 -1.40 -8.36
C SER A 94 13.60 -1.91 -6.99
N SER A 95 12.50 -2.68 -6.93
CA SER A 95 11.85 -3.09 -5.69
C SER A 95 12.04 -4.57 -5.32
N ALA A 96 12.72 -5.37 -6.15
CA ALA A 96 12.86 -6.82 -5.94
C ALA A 96 13.48 -7.18 -4.58
N THR A 97 14.43 -6.37 -4.06
CA THR A 97 14.98 -6.60 -2.71
C THR A 97 13.96 -6.31 -1.60
N LEU A 98 13.10 -5.31 -1.79
CA LEU A 98 12.02 -4.97 -0.84
C LEU A 98 11.04 -6.14 -0.70
N TYR A 99 10.60 -6.69 -1.84
CA TYR A 99 9.72 -7.86 -1.84
C TYR A 99 10.41 -9.11 -1.34
N ASP A 100 11.63 -9.40 -1.77
CA ASP A 100 12.33 -10.63 -1.39
C ASP A 100 12.54 -10.74 0.13
N VAL A 101 12.95 -9.65 0.78
CA VAL A 101 13.03 -9.59 2.25
C VAL A 101 11.65 -9.80 2.87
N GLY A 102 10.60 -9.17 2.32
CA GLY A 102 9.22 -9.40 2.76
C GLY A 102 8.80 -10.87 2.69
N PHE A 103 9.02 -11.53 1.56
CA PHE A 103 8.64 -12.92 1.34
C PHE A 103 9.45 -13.92 2.18
N ASN A 104 10.73 -13.66 2.44
CA ASN A 104 11.59 -14.59 3.17
C ASN A 104 11.40 -14.50 4.69
N TYR A 105 10.94 -13.35 5.22
CA TYR A 105 10.96 -13.11 6.67
C TYR A 105 9.67 -12.59 7.30
N PHE A 106 8.78 -11.94 6.53
CA PHE A 106 7.68 -11.16 7.12
C PHE A 106 6.30 -11.63 6.70
N PHE A 107 6.08 -11.80 5.40
CA PHE A 107 4.75 -11.99 4.85
C PHE A 107 4.15 -13.35 5.25
N GLN A 108 3.09 -13.31 6.05
CA GLN A 108 2.37 -14.52 6.48
C GLN A 108 1.44 -15.03 5.37
N GLY A 109 1.44 -16.34 5.16
CA GLY A 109 0.50 -17.07 4.31
C GLY A 109 -0.63 -17.73 5.12
N SER A 110 -1.58 -18.30 4.39
CA SER A 110 -2.87 -18.73 4.96
C SER A 110 -2.87 -20.12 5.62
N GLN A 111 -1.77 -20.88 5.56
CA GLN A 111 -1.70 -22.25 6.11
C GLN A 111 -1.59 -22.29 7.63
N LYS A 112 -1.11 -21.20 8.26
CA LYS A 112 -0.91 -21.10 9.72
C LYS A 112 -1.85 -20.09 10.39
N GLY A 113 -2.85 -19.59 9.67
CA GLY A 113 -3.75 -18.53 10.13
C GLY A 113 -4.23 -17.66 8.98
N GLN A 114 -4.64 -16.44 9.28
CA GLN A 114 -4.96 -15.47 8.24
C GLN A 114 -3.67 -14.89 7.64
N GLU A 115 -3.57 -14.89 6.31
CA GLU A 115 -2.46 -14.33 5.56
C GLU A 115 -2.37 -12.80 5.70
N ASP A 116 -1.17 -12.24 5.62
CA ASP A 116 -1.02 -10.78 5.53
C ASP A 116 -1.69 -10.25 4.26
N LEU A 117 -2.26 -9.05 4.36
CA LEU A 117 -2.93 -8.39 3.23
C LEU A 117 -1.93 -7.48 2.52
N ILE A 118 -1.51 -7.86 1.31
CA ILE A 118 -0.44 -7.18 0.59
C ILE A 118 -0.99 -6.56 -0.68
N TYR A 119 -1.02 -5.23 -0.70
CA TYR A 119 -1.28 -4.42 -1.89
C TYR A 119 0.03 -4.30 -2.67
N PHE A 120 0.30 -5.30 -3.51
CA PHE A 120 1.47 -5.30 -4.39
C PHE A 120 1.38 -4.15 -5.39
N GLN A 121 2.49 -3.45 -5.65
CA GLN A 121 2.54 -2.43 -6.71
C GLN A 121 2.24 -3.10 -8.06
N GLY A 122 1.18 -2.68 -8.76
CA GLY A 122 0.67 -3.42 -9.91
C GLY A 122 1.72 -3.69 -11.00
N HIS A 123 2.53 -2.69 -11.31
CA HIS A 123 3.61 -2.74 -12.30
C HIS A 123 4.76 -3.71 -11.94
N SER A 124 4.78 -4.25 -10.72
CA SER A 124 5.75 -5.24 -10.27
C SER A 124 5.28 -6.70 -10.41
N SER A 125 4.08 -6.91 -11.00
CA SER A 125 3.50 -8.25 -11.23
C SER A 125 4.45 -9.26 -11.90
N PRO A 126 5.33 -8.91 -12.87
CA PRO A 126 6.23 -9.89 -13.47
C PRO A 126 7.17 -10.54 -12.44
N GLY A 127 7.59 -9.79 -11.42
CA GLY A 127 8.42 -10.31 -10.34
C GLY A 127 7.70 -11.29 -9.44
N ILE A 128 6.43 -11.03 -9.15
CA ILE A 128 5.59 -11.89 -8.31
C ILE A 128 5.28 -13.20 -9.04
N TYR A 129 4.98 -13.14 -10.35
CA TYR A 129 4.82 -14.35 -11.16
C TYR A 129 6.12 -15.14 -11.29
N ALA A 130 7.25 -14.48 -11.51
CA ALA A 130 8.56 -15.13 -11.56
C ALA A 130 8.91 -15.86 -10.26
N ARG A 131 8.55 -15.30 -9.10
CA ARG A 131 8.68 -15.98 -7.80
C ARG A 131 7.76 -17.21 -7.74
N SER A 132 6.48 -17.04 -8.06
CA SER A 132 5.51 -18.13 -8.07
C SER A 132 5.86 -19.26 -9.04
N PHE A 133 6.54 -18.97 -10.14
CA PHE A 133 7.12 -19.96 -11.05
C PHE A 133 8.23 -20.79 -10.38
N LEU A 134 9.14 -20.15 -9.64
CA LEU A 134 10.15 -20.88 -8.86
C LEU A 134 9.53 -21.70 -7.72
N GLU A 135 8.51 -21.16 -7.04
CA GLU A 135 7.68 -21.90 -6.05
C GLU A 135 6.90 -23.07 -6.68
N GLY A 136 6.76 -23.06 -8.01
CA GLY A 136 6.12 -24.12 -8.78
C GLY A 136 4.63 -24.02 -8.95
N TYR A 137 4.07 -22.84 -8.70
CA TYR A 137 2.68 -22.55 -8.96
C TYR A 137 2.39 -22.32 -10.45
N PHE A 138 3.29 -21.64 -11.16
CA PHE A 138 3.19 -21.44 -12.61
C PHE A 138 4.15 -22.36 -13.36
N SER A 139 3.74 -22.75 -14.55
CA SER A 139 4.54 -23.40 -15.59
C SER A 139 5.20 -22.36 -16.50
N GLU A 140 6.08 -22.80 -17.41
CA GLU A 140 6.64 -21.90 -18.44
C GLU A 140 5.55 -21.45 -19.42
N GLU A 141 4.58 -22.30 -19.74
CA GLU A 141 3.46 -21.98 -20.62
C GLU A 141 2.60 -20.83 -20.04
N ASP A 142 2.36 -20.84 -18.73
CA ASP A 142 1.66 -19.75 -18.05
C ASP A 142 2.40 -18.42 -18.22
N LEU A 143 3.74 -18.42 -18.08
CA LEU A 143 4.56 -17.22 -18.23
C LEU A 143 4.64 -16.74 -19.69
N ASP A 144 4.68 -17.66 -20.65
CA ASP A 144 4.63 -17.34 -22.09
C ASP A 144 3.28 -16.70 -22.48
N ASN A 145 2.21 -17.00 -21.72
CA ASN A 145 0.89 -16.38 -21.85
C ASN A 145 0.71 -15.11 -21.00
N PHE A 146 1.79 -14.49 -20.51
CA PHE A 146 1.70 -13.18 -19.85
C PHE A 146 1.01 -12.15 -20.75
N ARG A 147 -0.06 -11.53 -20.22
CA ARG A 147 -0.94 -10.58 -20.92
C ARG A 147 -1.73 -11.18 -22.10
N ARG A 148 -1.88 -12.51 -22.16
CA ARG A 148 -2.69 -13.21 -23.16
C ARG A 148 -3.70 -14.11 -22.44
N GLU A 149 -4.89 -13.58 -22.17
CA GLU A 149 -5.89 -14.22 -21.30
C GLU A 149 -7.27 -14.37 -21.94
N VAL A 150 -7.41 -14.11 -23.25
CA VAL A 150 -8.70 -14.21 -23.98
C VAL A 150 -9.02 -15.65 -24.39
N ASP A 151 -8.14 -16.28 -25.18
CA ASP A 151 -8.45 -17.58 -25.81
C ASP A 151 -7.98 -18.79 -25.01
N LYS A 152 -7.04 -18.60 -24.08
CA LYS A 152 -6.46 -19.65 -23.24
C LYS A 152 -6.08 -19.11 -21.86
N PRO A 153 -5.94 -19.98 -20.85
CA PRO A 153 -5.40 -19.59 -19.56
C PRO A 153 -4.06 -18.88 -19.71
N GLY A 154 -3.97 -17.69 -19.13
CA GLY A 154 -2.77 -16.87 -19.08
C GLY A 154 -2.71 -16.13 -17.76
N ILE A 155 -1.67 -15.32 -17.60
CA ILE A 155 -1.49 -14.52 -16.39
C ILE A 155 -1.70 -13.04 -16.72
N SER A 156 -2.57 -12.39 -15.94
CA SER A 156 -3.01 -11.02 -16.18
C SER A 156 -1.87 -10.02 -16.11
N SER A 157 -2.05 -8.87 -16.74
CA SER A 157 -1.04 -7.81 -16.76
C SER A 157 -0.71 -7.28 -15.35
N TYR A 158 -1.70 -7.17 -14.47
CA TYR A 158 -1.61 -6.60 -13.13
C TYR A 158 -2.47 -7.39 -12.13
N PRO A 159 -2.48 -7.01 -10.83
CA PRO A 159 -3.34 -7.64 -9.84
C PRO A 159 -4.84 -7.44 -10.12
N HIS A 160 -5.45 -8.40 -10.81
CA HIS A 160 -6.87 -8.39 -11.15
C HIS A 160 -7.57 -9.62 -10.56
N PRO A 161 -8.20 -9.51 -9.37
CA PRO A 161 -8.91 -10.62 -8.75
C PRO A 161 -10.08 -11.14 -9.59
N TRP A 162 -10.66 -10.34 -10.50
CA TRP A 162 -11.67 -10.84 -11.43
C TRP A 162 -11.09 -11.83 -12.44
N LEU A 163 -9.91 -11.52 -12.97
CA LEU A 163 -9.24 -12.31 -14.01
C LEU A 163 -8.47 -13.50 -13.44
N MET A 164 -7.87 -13.36 -12.25
CA MET A 164 -7.15 -14.43 -11.55
C MET A 164 -7.71 -14.66 -10.12
N PRO A 165 -8.92 -15.22 -10.01
CA PRO A 165 -9.71 -15.24 -8.77
C PRO A 165 -9.17 -16.09 -7.62
N GLU A 166 -8.18 -16.94 -7.86
CA GLU A 166 -7.46 -17.75 -6.85
C GLU A 166 -6.08 -17.18 -6.47
N TYR A 167 -5.62 -16.13 -7.18
CA TYR A 167 -4.25 -15.64 -7.06
C TYR A 167 -4.21 -14.20 -6.50
N TRP A 168 -4.69 -13.22 -7.26
CA TRP A 168 -4.63 -11.81 -6.84
C TRP A 168 -5.74 -11.45 -5.87
N GLN A 169 -5.42 -10.64 -4.87
CA GLN A 169 -6.37 -10.22 -3.82
C GLN A 169 -6.86 -8.77 -3.98
N PHE A 170 -5.97 -7.85 -4.37
CA PHE A 170 -6.22 -6.41 -4.35
C PHE A 170 -5.79 -5.76 -5.67
N PRO A 171 -6.67 -5.03 -6.36
CA PRO A 171 -6.30 -4.23 -7.52
C PRO A 171 -5.58 -2.94 -7.12
N THR A 172 -4.46 -2.66 -7.76
CA THR A 172 -3.54 -1.58 -7.36
C THR A 172 -2.92 -0.81 -8.53
N VAL A 173 -3.23 -1.18 -9.77
CA VAL A 173 -2.58 -0.57 -10.93
C VAL A 173 -3.13 0.82 -11.25
N SER A 174 -4.41 1.10 -10.92
CA SER A 174 -4.88 2.48 -10.84
C SER A 174 -4.25 3.12 -9.59
N MET A 175 -3.29 4.01 -9.84
CA MET A 175 -2.43 4.58 -8.81
C MET A 175 -3.27 5.41 -7.83
N GLY A 176 -2.88 5.41 -6.55
CA GLY A 176 -3.60 6.13 -5.51
C GLY A 176 -4.72 5.34 -4.84
N LEU A 177 -5.36 4.40 -5.56
CA LEU A 177 -6.40 3.54 -4.96
C LEU A 177 -5.82 2.56 -3.94
N GLY A 178 -4.63 1.98 -4.21
CA GLY A 178 -3.95 1.04 -3.32
C GLY A 178 -3.73 1.60 -1.91
N PRO A 179 -3.11 2.79 -1.75
CA PRO A 179 -2.95 3.47 -0.47
C PRO A 179 -4.24 3.70 0.32
N ILE A 180 -5.27 4.32 -0.28
CA ILE A 180 -6.52 4.60 0.45
C ILE A 180 -7.24 3.30 0.84
N MET A 181 -7.32 2.33 -0.08
CA MET A 181 -7.91 1.02 0.23
C MET A 181 -7.13 0.30 1.34
N GLY A 182 -5.80 0.35 1.34
CA GLY A 182 -4.98 -0.24 2.39
C GLY A 182 -5.19 0.39 3.77
N ILE A 183 -5.34 1.72 3.84
CA ILE A 183 -5.66 2.44 5.08
C ILE A 183 -7.01 1.96 5.63
N TYR A 184 -8.05 1.92 4.80
CA TYR A 184 -9.37 1.48 5.23
C TYR A 184 -9.44 -0.02 5.49
N GLN A 185 -8.65 -0.85 4.81
CA GLN A 185 -8.51 -2.27 5.11
C GLN A 185 -7.92 -2.49 6.51
N ALA A 186 -6.93 -1.69 6.91
CA ALA A 186 -6.37 -1.73 8.26
C ALA A 186 -7.36 -1.21 9.32
N ASN A 187 -8.14 -0.17 9.00
CA ASN A 187 -9.21 0.33 9.87
C ASN A 187 -10.31 -0.71 10.06
N ILE A 188 -10.80 -1.33 8.97
CA ILE A 188 -11.81 -2.39 9.02
C ILE A 188 -11.31 -3.62 9.78
N MET A 189 -10.03 -3.96 9.67
CA MET A 189 -9.44 -5.02 10.49
C MET A 189 -9.57 -4.72 12.00
N ARG A 190 -9.41 -3.45 12.40
CA ARG A 190 -9.61 -3.00 13.79
C ARG A 190 -11.08 -3.02 14.18
N TYR A 191 -11.98 -2.58 13.28
CA TYR A 191 -13.43 -2.66 13.45
C TYR A 191 -13.90 -4.10 13.70
N LEU A 192 -13.53 -5.05 12.82
CA LEU A 192 -13.91 -6.45 12.95
C LEU A 192 -13.40 -7.07 14.25
N SER A 193 -12.20 -6.70 14.68
CA SER A 193 -11.64 -7.16 15.96
C SER A 193 -12.31 -6.53 17.17
N ALA A 194 -12.66 -5.25 17.11
CA ALA A 194 -13.35 -4.56 18.21
C ALA A 194 -14.77 -5.08 18.41
N ARG A 195 -15.43 -5.50 17.33
CA ARG A 195 -16.72 -6.19 17.35
C ARG A 195 -16.65 -7.69 17.65
N GLY A 196 -15.45 -8.24 17.86
CA GLY A 196 -15.26 -9.67 18.15
C GLY A 196 -15.57 -10.61 16.98
N LEU A 197 -15.67 -10.10 15.75
CA LEU A 197 -16.05 -10.86 14.56
C LEU A 197 -14.86 -11.59 13.92
N ALA A 198 -13.68 -10.96 13.93
CA ALA A 198 -12.44 -11.56 13.45
C ALA A 198 -11.25 -11.08 14.29
N PRO A 199 -10.39 -11.97 14.80
CA PRO A 199 -9.23 -11.56 15.58
C PRO A 199 -8.18 -10.89 14.69
N ARG A 200 -7.64 -9.75 15.13
CA ARG A 200 -6.54 -9.06 14.41
C ARG A 200 -5.24 -9.86 14.42
N ASN A 201 -4.93 -10.53 15.55
CA ASN A 201 -3.66 -11.21 15.79
C ASN A 201 -2.45 -10.32 15.40
N ASN A 202 -1.38 -10.92 14.88
CA ASN A 202 -0.21 -10.21 14.36
C ASN A 202 -0.32 -9.89 12.86
N ARG A 203 -1.52 -10.01 12.28
CA ARG A 203 -1.77 -9.81 10.84
C ARG A 203 -1.48 -8.37 10.45
N LYS A 204 -0.78 -8.17 9.34
CA LYS A 204 -0.40 -6.86 8.82
C LYS A 204 -1.08 -6.56 7.49
N VAL A 205 -1.27 -5.26 7.23
CA VAL A 205 -1.64 -4.71 5.92
C VAL A 205 -0.40 -4.01 5.37
N TRP A 206 0.12 -4.52 4.26
CA TRP A 206 1.27 -3.99 3.57
C TRP A 206 0.84 -3.28 2.29
N VAL A 207 1.24 -2.02 2.12
CA VAL A 207 0.99 -1.26 0.90
C VAL A 207 2.31 -0.93 0.22
N PHE A 208 2.50 -1.46 -0.98
CA PHE A 208 3.65 -1.15 -1.83
C PHE A 208 3.23 -0.15 -2.91
N CYS A 209 3.82 1.04 -2.86
CA CYS A 209 3.54 2.11 -3.80
C CYS A 209 4.83 2.80 -4.29
N GLY A 210 4.72 3.54 -5.39
CA GLY A 210 5.82 4.36 -5.90
C GLY A 210 5.83 5.75 -5.27
N ASP A 211 6.99 6.39 -5.19
CA ASP A 211 7.09 7.81 -4.83
C ASP A 211 6.34 8.73 -5.81
N GLY A 212 6.32 8.40 -7.09
CA GLY A 212 5.51 9.11 -8.09
C GLY A 212 4.00 8.97 -7.91
N GLU A 213 3.54 7.81 -7.42
CA GLU A 213 2.12 7.55 -7.11
C GLU A 213 1.63 8.39 -5.92
N MET A 214 2.55 8.85 -5.05
CA MET A 214 2.20 9.72 -3.93
C MET A 214 1.77 11.14 -4.34
N ASP A 215 1.82 11.48 -5.64
CA ASP A 215 1.21 12.72 -6.16
C ASP A 215 -0.31 12.60 -6.34
N GLU A 216 -0.87 11.39 -6.40
CA GLU A 216 -2.32 11.20 -6.45
C GLU A 216 -2.97 11.66 -5.13
N PRO A 217 -4.05 12.46 -5.17
CA PRO A 217 -4.74 12.90 -3.97
C PRO A 217 -5.14 11.75 -3.04
N GLU A 218 -5.59 10.62 -3.60
CA GLU A 218 -6.01 9.43 -2.88
C GLU A 218 -4.86 8.75 -2.13
N SER A 219 -3.62 8.89 -2.63
CA SER A 219 -2.43 8.34 -1.97
C SER A 219 -2.18 8.92 -0.59
N LYS A 220 -2.52 10.20 -0.41
CA LYS A 220 -2.18 10.98 0.80
C LYS A 220 -3.40 11.49 1.55
N GLY A 221 -4.55 11.63 0.91
CA GLY A 221 -5.75 12.26 1.48
C GLY A 221 -6.27 11.58 2.76
N ALA A 222 -5.99 10.29 2.94
CA ALA A 222 -6.45 9.51 4.10
C ALA A 222 -5.35 9.20 5.14
N ILE A 223 -4.10 9.67 4.98
CA ILE A 223 -3.02 9.31 5.93
C ILE A 223 -3.28 9.87 7.34
N GLY A 224 -4.01 10.98 7.45
CA GLY A 224 -4.44 11.54 8.74
C GLY A 224 -5.39 10.62 9.50
N LEU A 225 -6.28 9.90 8.81
CA LEU A 225 -7.14 8.88 9.43
C LEU A 225 -6.30 7.78 10.06
N ALA A 226 -5.29 7.26 9.34
CA ALA A 226 -4.46 6.18 9.84
C ALA A 226 -3.70 6.56 11.13
N GLY A 227 -3.24 7.81 11.23
CA GLY A 227 -2.63 8.36 12.43
C GLY A 227 -3.63 8.51 13.59
N ARG A 228 -4.80 9.11 13.31
CA ARG A 228 -5.89 9.27 14.29
C ARG A 228 -6.35 7.93 14.86
N GLU A 229 -6.56 6.95 13.98
CA GLU A 229 -6.98 5.59 14.32
C GLU A 229 -5.80 4.69 14.73
N ARG A 230 -4.59 5.23 14.92
CA ARG A 230 -3.42 4.51 15.44
C ARG A 230 -3.21 3.13 14.80
N LEU A 231 -3.30 3.05 13.48
CA LEU A 231 -3.31 1.80 12.72
C LEU A 231 -1.93 1.10 12.69
N GLU A 232 -1.46 0.60 13.82
CA GLU A 232 -0.15 -0.07 13.98
C GLU A 232 0.02 -1.38 13.18
N ASN A 233 -1.07 -1.90 12.62
CA ASN A 233 -1.06 -3.04 11.69
C ASN A 233 -0.81 -2.61 10.23
N LEU A 234 -0.77 -1.31 9.94
CA LEU A 234 -0.55 -0.77 8.60
C LEU A 234 0.92 -0.41 8.37
N ILE A 235 1.49 -0.94 7.30
CA ILE A 235 2.86 -0.67 6.86
C ILE A 235 2.85 -0.23 5.39
N PHE A 236 3.23 1.01 5.14
CA PHE A 236 3.51 1.51 3.81
C PHE A 236 4.98 1.28 3.47
N VAL A 237 5.25 0.83 2.25
CA VAL A 237 6.58 0.71 1.66
C VAL A 237 6.58 1.53 0.39
N VAL A 238 7.10 2.76 0.48
CA VAL A 238 7.23 3.66 -0.67
C VAL A 238 8.58 3.40 -1.32
N ASN A 239 8.55 2.95 -2.56
CA ASN A 239 9.73 2.76 -3.38
C ASN A 239 10.18 4.11 -3.97
N CYS A 240 11.09 4.79 -3.27
CA CYS A 240 11.64 6.08 -3.64
C CYS A 240 12.79 5.92 -4.65
N ASN A 241 12.48 5.60 -5.90
CA ASN A 241 13.47 5.55 -6.97
C ASN A 241 13.79 6.94 -7.56
N LEU A 242 13.09 7.97 -7.09
CA LEU A 242 13.10 9.39 -7.42
C LEU A 242 12.60 9.72 -8.83
N GLN A 243 11.97 8.77 -9.54
CA GLN A 243 11.53 8.95 -10.93
C GLN A 243 10.07 8.50 -11.16
N ARG A 244 9.31 9.35 -11.85
CA ARG A 244 8.05 9.02 -12.52
C ARG A 244 8.32 8.46 -13.92
N LEU A 245 7.28 8.40 -14.75
CA LEU A 245 7.35 7.84 -16.10
C LEU A 245 8.31 8.64 -17.00
N ASP A 246 8.25 9.98 -16.94
CA ASP A 246 8.96 10.88 -17.87
C ASP A 246 10.04 11.76 -17.19
N GLY A 247 10.50 11.38 -15.99
CA GLY A 247 11.57 12.11 -15.29
C GLY A 247 11.44 12.09 -13.76
N PRO A 248 12.23 12.90 -13.04
CA PRO A 248 12.24 12.90 -11.58
C PRO A 248 10.90 13.30 -10.95
N VAL A 249 10.59 12.80 -9.74
CA VAL A 249 9.40 13.24 -8.99
C VAL A 249 9.56 14.69 -8.53
N ARG A 250 10.71 15.01 -7.91
CA ARG A 250 11.07 16.32 -7.36
C ARG A 250 12.50 16.70 -7.71
N GLY A 251 12.82 16.93 -8.99
CA GLY A 251 14.21 17.17 -9.44
C GLY A 251 14.99 18.26 -8.69
N ASN A 252 14.34 19.37 -8.33
CA ASN A 252 14.93 20.50 -7.61
C ASN A 252 14.80 20.41 -6.08
N ASN A 253 14.23 19.33 -5.56
CA ASN A 253 13.92 19.13 -4.14
C ASN A 253 14.22 17.66 -3.76
N LYS A 254 13.65 17.18 -2.64
CA LYS A 254 13.87 15.83 -2.13
C LYS A 254 12.55 15.17 -1.75
N ILE A 255 12.07 14.22 -2.55
CA ILE A 255 10.77 13.57 -2.33
C ILE A 255 10.72 12.82 -0.99
N ILE A 256 11.82 12.21 -0.55
CA ILE A 256 11.87 11.52 0.75
C ILE A 256 11.66 12.50 1.92
N HIS A 257 12.18 13.73 1.84
CA HIS A 257 11.96 14.75 2.88
C HIS A 257 10.55 15.33 2.84
N GLU A 258 9.98 15.51 1.64
CA GLU A 258 8.58 15.90 1.48
C GLU A 258 7.65 14.87 2.13
N LEU A 259 7.81 13.59 1.77
CA LEU A 259 7.01 12.50 2.35
C LEU A 259 7.28 12.34 3.84
N GLU A 260 8.53 12.42 4.32
CA GLU A 260 8.83 12.35 5.75
C GLU A 260 8.03 13.40 6.54
N ARG A 261 7.97 14.64 6.04
CA ARG A 261 7.24 15.74 6.67
C ARG A 261 5.74 15.48 6.72
N GLU A 262 5.15 15.07 5.60
CA GLU A 262 3.71 14.83 5.50
C GLU A 262 3.26 13.66 6.39
N PHE A 263 4.00 12.55 6.36
CA PHE A 263 3.68 11.38 7.19
C PHE A 263 3.92 11.63 8.68
N ARG A 264 5.03 12.26 9.08
CA ARG A 264 5.26 12.63 10.49
C ARG A 264 4.20 13.62 10.99
N GLY A 265 3.85 14.62 10.18
CA GLY A 265 2.79 15.57 10.49
C GLY A 265 1.43 14.91 10.68
N SER A 266 1.22 13.76 10.04
CA SER A 266 0.00 12.95 10.13
C SER A 266 0.07 11.86 11.22
N GLY A 267 1.09 11.87 12.08
CA GLY A 267 1.20 10.94 13.21
C GLY A 267 1.74 9.54 12.87
N TRP A 268 2.48 9.38 11.77
CA TRP A 268 3.07 8.11 11.38
C TRP A 268 4.50 7.92 11.92
N ASN A 269 4.88 6.67 12.13
CA ASN A 269 6.29 6.28 12.26
C ASN A 269 6.93 6.35 10.87
N VAL A 270 7.98 7.16 10.70
CA VAL A 270 8.72 7.24 9.43
C VAL A 270 10.08 6.57 9.58
N ILE A 271 10.35 5.57 8.73
CA ILE A 271 11.64 4.87 8.65
C ILE A 271 12.24 5.11 7.26
N LYS A 272 13.33 5.88 7.21
CA LYS A 272 14.09 6.11 5.97
C LYS A 272 15.15 5.03 5.80
N VAL A 273 15.20 4.44 4.60
CA VAL A 273 16.22 3.48 4.17
C VAL A 273 16.94 4.09 2.96
N VAL A 274 17.92 4.94 3.24
CA VAL A 274 18.56 5.85 2.27
C VAL A 274 19.85 5.23 1.70
N TRP A 275 20.75 4.80 2.57
CA TRP A 275 22.10 4.37 2.19
C TRP A 275 22.35 2.90 2.56
N GLY A 276 22.97 2.14 1.67
CA GLY A 276 23.38 0.76 1.94
C GLY A 276 24.62 0.70 2.82
N ARG A 277 24.98 -0.52 3.27
CA ARG A 277 26.04 -0.74 4.26
C ARG A 277 27.43 -0.29 3.81
N LEU A 278 27.66 -0.15 2.50
CA LEU A 278 28.95 0.34 1.98
C LEU A 278 29.21 1.81 2.35
N TRP A 279 28.17 2.56 2.71
CA TRP A 279 28.30 3.93 3.22
C TRP A 279 28.63 3.98 4.72
N ASP A 280 28.38 2.92 5.49
CA ASP A 280 28.54 2.94 6.94
C ASP A 280 29.98 3.31 7.39
N PRO A 281 31.06 2.77 6.77
CA PRO A 281 32.42 3.16 7.14
C PRO A 281 32.73 4.62 6.83
N ILE A 282 32.17 5.19 5.75
CA ILE A 282 32.39 6.58 5.33
C ILE A 282 31.65 7.51 6.30
N LEU A 283 30.37 7.21 6.59
CA LEU A 283 29.57 7.95 7.57
C LEU A 283 30.20 7.93 8.98
N ALA A 284 30.86 6.83 9.36
CA ALA A 284 31.57 6.74 10.64
C ALA A 284 32.82 7.64 10.72
N ARG A 285 33.44 7.98 9.57
CA ARG A 285 34.57 8.92 9.47
C ARG A 285 34.12 10.39 9.59
N ASP A 286 32.85 10.70 9.29
CA ASP A 286 32.31 12.07 9.31
C ASP A 286 32.10 12.62 10.74
N LYS A 287 33.20 13.04 11.39
CA LYS A 287 33.16 13.56 12.77
C LYS A 287 32.59 14.97 12.88
N GLU A 288 32.73 15.76 11.82
CA GLU A 288 32.32 17.18 11.80
C GLU A 288 30.95 17.38 11.15
N GLY A 289 30.38 16.35 10.52
CA GLY A 289 29.06 16.43 9.87
C GLY A 289 29.09 16.99 8.45
N LYS A 290 30.27 17.16 7.86
CA LYS A 290 30.44 17.76 6.52
C LYS A 290 29.87 16.88 5.41
N LEU A 291 30.02 15.55 5.52
CA LEU A 291 29.38 14.63 4.58
C LEU A 291 27.86 14.68 4.75
N GLN A 292 27.38 14.73 6.00
CA GLN A 292 25.95 14.86 6.27
C GLN A 292 25.36 16.16 5.69
N GLU A 293 26.05 17.30 5.80
CA GLU A 293 25.65 18.57 5.20
C GLU A 293 25.50 18.46 3.68
N LEU A 294 26.46 17.82 2.99
CA LEU A 294 26.35 17.57 1.55
C LEU A 294 25.17 16.64 1.22
N MET A 295 25.02 15.54 1.96
CA MET A 295 23.89 14.61 1.78
C MET A 295 22.54 15.32 1.97
N ASP A 296 22.46 16.29 2.86
CA ASP A 296 21.26 17.09 3.11
C ASP A 296 20.98 18.09 1.99
N ALA A 297 22.02 18.78 1.49
CA ALA A 297 21.92 19.81 0.46
C ALA A 297 21.62 19.27 -0.94
N VAL A 298 22.16 18.11 -1.30
CA VAL A 298 21.98 17.53 -2.64
C VAL A 298 20.52 17.20 -2.93
N VAL A 299 20.06 17.65 -4.10
CA VAL A 299 18.68 17.44 -4.60
C VAL A 299 18.54 16.14 -5.38
N ASP A 300 17.30 15.65 -5.55
CA ASP A 300 17.03 14.37 -6.21
C ASP A 300 17.58 14.30 -7.65
N GLY A 301 17.54 15.42 -8.39
CA GLY A 301 18.08 15.49 -9.74
C GLY A 301 19.59 15.23 -9.80
N GLU A 302 20.35 15.72 -8.81
CA GLU A 302 21.78 15.44 -8.69
C GLU A 302 22.04 13.99 -8.25
N LEU A 303 21.26 13.45 -7.31
CA LEU A 303 21.33 12.03 -6.93
C LEU A 303 21.09 11.09 -8.12
N GLN A 304 20.21 11.45 -9.05
CA GLN A 304 20.02 10.72 -10.31
C GLN A 304 21.27 10.82 -11.20
N ASN A 305 21.83 12.02 -11.37
CA ASN A 305 23.04 12.22 -12.16
C ASN A 305 24.24 11.42 -11.61
N PHE A 306 24.45 11.40 -10.29
CA PHE A 306 25.54 10.63 -9.66
C PHE A 306 25.42 9.14 -9.98
N LYS A 307 24.21 8.59 -10.01
CA LYS A 307 24.03 7.19 -10.39
C LYS A 307 24.20 6.96 -11.90
N ALA A 308 23.64 7.84 -12.74
CA ALA A 308 23.65 7.69 -14.18
C ALA A 308 25.04 7.93 -14.82
N LYS A 309 25.87 8.83 -14.26
CA LYS A 309 27.17 9.23 -14.81
C LYS A 309 28.37 8.50 -14.21
N GLY A 310 28.15 7.62 -13.22
CA GLY A 310 29.19 6.76 -12.68
C GLY A 310 30.00 7.36 -11.53
N GLY A 311 30.99 6.59 -11.05
CA GLY A 311 31.74 6.93 -9.84
C GLY A 311 32.73 8.08 -9.99
N ALA A 312 33.39 8.25 -11.14
CA ALA A 312 34.28 9.38 -11.39
C ALA A 312 33.54 10.73 -11.30
N TYR A 313 32.37 10.82 -11.93
CA TYR A 313 31.50 11.99 -11.85
C TYR A 313 31.02 12.23 -10.41
N THR A 314 30.71 11.16 -9.68
CA THR A 314 30.29 11.24 -8.27
C THR A 314 31.43 11.71 -7.36
N ARG A 315 32.66 11.23 -7.56
CA ARG A 315 33.85 11.73 -6.85
C ARG A 315 33.99 13.22 -7.04
N GLU A 316 33.97 13.68 -8.29
CA GLU A 316 34.19 15.09 -8.61
C GLU A 316 33.04 15.99 -8.14
N LYS A 317 31.80 15.59 -8.41
CA LYS A 317 30.61 16.46 -8.26
C LYS A 317 29.84 16.26 -6.95
N PHE A 318 30.07 15.19 -6.20
CA PHE A 318 29.50 15.01 -4.87
C PHE A 318 30.56 15.18 -3.79
N PHE A 319 31.54 14.27 -3.71
CA PHE A 319 32.57 14.33 -2.67
C PHE A 319 33.48 15.56 -2.83
N GLY A 320 33.82 15.93 -4.07
CA GLY A 320 34.65 17.09 -4.40
C GLY A 320 34.03 18.46 -4.11
N GLN A 321 32.77 18.52 -3.65
CA GLN A 321 32.17 19.78 -3.18
C GLN A 321 32.81 20.27 -1.87
N ASN A 322 33.46 19.38 -1.11
CA ASN A 322 34.16 19.72 0.12
C ASN A 322 35.49 18.93 0.21
N PRO A 323 36.66 19.59 0.35
CA PRO A 323 37.96 18.90 0.40
C PRO A 323 38.05 17.82 1.49
N ASP A 324 37.50 18.07 2.67
CA ASP A 324 37.54 17.13 3.80
C ASP A 324 36.68 15.90 3.52
N VAL A 325 35.57 16.07 2.78
CA VAL A 325 34.70 14.96 2.37
C VAL A 325 35.33 14.17 1.21
N LEU A 326 36.07 14.83 0.33
CA LEU A 326 36.83 14.15 -0.73
C LEU A 326 37.95 13.28 -0.16
N GLU A 327 38.64 13.74 0.88
CA GLU A 327 39.66 12.97 1.60
C GLU A 327 39.07 11.69 2.21
N MET A 328 37.81 11.71 2.68
CA MET A 328 37.14 10.52 3.22
C MET A 328 37.01 9.35 2.22
N VAL A 329 37.18 9.60 0.92
CA VAL A 329 37.06 8.58 -0.15
C VAL A 329 38.31 8.49 -1.03
N GLU A 330 39.45 9.01 -0.56
CA GLU A 330 40.72 8.96 -1.31
C GLU A 330 41.19 7.52 -1.55
N ASP A 331 40.85 6.60 -0.63
CA ASP A 331 41.21 5.19 -0.66
C ASP A 331 40.31 4.34 -1.58
N LEU A 332 39.17 4.90 -2.02
CA LEU A 332 38.23 4.23 -2.89
C LEU A 332 38.57 4.50 -4.35
N THR A 333 38.45 3.49 -5.22
CA THR A 333 38.49 3.71 -6.68
C THR A 333 37.16 4.29 -7.17
N ASP A 334 37.12 4.79 -8.41
CA ASP A 334 35.86 5.24 -9.02
C ASP A 334 34.84 4.10 -9.13
N GLU A 335 35.30 2.87 -9.33
CA GLU A 335 34.43 1.69 -9.34
C GLU A 335 33.88 1.39 -7.94
N ASP A 336 34.67 1.56 -6.88
CA ASP A 336 34.20 1.42 -5.51
C ASP A 336 33.15 2.48 -5.16
N ILE A 337 33.36 3.73 -5.58
CA ILE A 337 32.37 4.82 -5.45
C ILE A 337 31.09 4.47 -6.22
N TYR A 338 31.19 3.93 -7.43
CA TYR A 338 30.01 3.53 -8.21
C TYR A 338 29.20 2.40 -7.55
N LYS A 339 29.88 1.51 -6.82
CA LYS A 339 29.27 0.40 -6.07
C LYS A 339 28.58 0.83 -4.78
N LEU A 340 28.85 2.05 -4.26
CA LEU A 340 28.14 2.59 -3.10
C LEU A 340 26.62 2.56 -3.35
N ASN A 341 25.94 1.68 -2.63
CA ASN A 341 24.56 1.30 -2.93
C ASN A 341 23.54 2.17 -2.19
N ARG A 342 22.37 2.35 -2.81
CA ARG A 342 21.19 2.92 -2.14
C ARG A 342 20.58 1.89 -1.19
N GLY A 343 20.01 2.36 -0.08
CA GLY A 343 19.58 1.53 1.04
C GLY A 343 18.50 0.50 0.69
N GLY A 344 17.57 0.82 -0.21
CA GLY A 344 16.53 -0.11 -0.66
C GLY A 344 17.06 -1.30 -1.48
N HIS A 345 18.33 -1.30 -1.87
CA HIS A 345 19.01 -2.45 -2.49
C HIS A 345 19.82 -3.29 -1.50
N ASP A 346 19.90 -2.88 -0.24
CA ASP A 346 20.63 -3.57 0.81
C ASP A 346 19.68 -4.39 1.69
N PRO A 347 19.72 -5.74 1.63
CA PRO A 347 18.77 -6.58 2.35
C PRO A 347 18.88 -6.42 3.87
N TYR A 348 20.04 -6.06 4.43
CA TYR A 348 20.19 -5.84 5.88
C TYR A 348 19.47 -4.56 6.32
N LYS A 349 19.60 -3.48 5.55
CA LYS A 349 18.93 -2.21 5.86
C LYS A 349 17.41 -2.34 5.71
N VAL A 350 16.96 -3.03 4.67
CA VAL A 350 15.54 -3.34 4.44
C VAL A 350 14.98 -4.24 5.55
N TYR A 351 15.70 -5.30 5.92
CA TYR A 351 15.30 -6.19 7.02
C TYR A 351 15.18 -5.42 8.34
N ALA A 352 16.17 -4.59 8.70
CA ALA A 352 16.12 -3.78 9.90
C ALA A 352 14.90 -2.84 9.92
N ALA A 353 14.58 -2.23 8.78
CA ALA A 353 13.40 -1.38 8.64
C ALA A 353 12.09 -2.16 8.82
N TYR A 354 11.95 -3.31 8.17
CA TYR A 354 10.75 -4.16 8.27
C TYR A 354 10.61 -4.71 9.67
N HIS A 355 11.71 -5.17 10.28
CA HIS A 355 11.76 -5.62 11.66
C HIS A 355 11.32 -4.53 12.63
N LYS A 356 11.79 -3.28 12.46
CA LYS A 356 11.34 -2.16 13.29
C LYS A 356 9.84 -1.89 13.07
N ALA A 357 9.38 -1.83 11.83
CA ALA A 357 7.98 -1.55 11.48
C ALA A 357 6.99 -2.58 12.05
N VAL A 358 7.26 -3.88 11.93
CA VAL A 358 6.34 -4.92 12.44
C VAL A 358 6.25 -4.94 13.96
N ASN A 359 7.31 -4.47 14.64
CA ASN A 359 7.40 -4.38 16.09
C ASN A 359 6.99 -3.00 16.66
N SER A 360 6.75 -2.00 15.80
CA SER A 360 6.21 -0.70 16.21
C SER A 360 4.77 -0.81 16.70
N LYS A 361 4.40 0.06 17.64
CA LYS A 361 3.07 0.11 18.26
C LYS A 361 2.53 1.53 18.29
N GLY A 362 1.21 1.66 18.37
CA GLY A 362 0.50 2.92 18.61
C GLY A 362 0.40 3.88 17.42
N ALA A 363 1.00 3.58 16.28
CA ALA A 363 0.91 4.36 15.05
C ALA A 363 1.21 3.50 13.81
N PRO A 364 0.64 3.83 12.64
CA PRO A 364 1.02 3.21 11.37
C PRO A 364 2.49 3.55 11.03
N THR A 365 3.11 2.73 10.17
CA THR A 365 4.51 2.93 9.77
C THR A 365 4.64 3.12 8.27
N VAL A 366 5.44 4.09 7.84
CA VAL A 366 5.87 4.25 6.45
C VAL A 366 7.37 4.03 6.36
N ILE A 367 7.78 3.24 5.37
CA ILE A 367 9.15 2.97 5.02
C ILE A 367 9.44 3.68 3.70
N LEU A 368 10.35 4.65 3.73
CA LEU A 368 10.79 5.41 2.56
C LEU A 368 12.12 4.81 2.08
N ALA A 369 12.06 3.94 1.08
CA ALA A 369 13.21 3.18 0.61
C ALA A 369 13.81 3.82 -0.65
N LEU A 370 15.01 4.38 -0.52
CA LEU A 370 15.75 4.92 -1.66
C LEU A 370 16.26 3.75 -2.52
N THR A 371 15.80 3.66 -3.77
CA THR A 371 16.21 2.63 -4.73
C THR A 371 16.68 3.26 -6.04
N THR A 372 17.00 2.45 -7.06
CA THR A 372 17.42 2.91 -8.39
C THR A 372 16.45 2.31 -9.40
N LYS A 373 15.82 3.16 -10.22
CA LYS A 373 14.94 2.69 -11.29
C LYS A 373 15.75 1.93 -12.34
N GLY A 374 15.25 0.78 -12.76
CA GLY A 374 15.97 -0.08 -13.71
C GLY A 374 17.22 -0.73 -13.14
N TYR A 375 17.38 -0.84 -11.81
CA TYR A 375 18.56 -1.44 -11.19
C TYR A 375 18.97 -2.76 -11.88
N GLY A 376 20.20 -2.86 -12.33
CA GLY A 376 20.71 -4.02 -13.07
C GLY A 376 20.61 -3.96 -14.59
N THR A 377 19.91 -2.99 -15.20
CA THR A 377 19.72 -2.93 -16.67
C THR A 377 20.83 -2.18 -17.42
N GLY A 378 22.03 -2.11 -16.85
CA GLY A 378 23.23 -1.56 -17.50
C GLY A 378 23.12 -0.06 -17.78
N SER A 379 23.34 0.35 -19.02
CA SER A 379 23.30 1.75 -19.49
C SER A 379 21.95 2.44 -19.31
N ARG A 380 20.91 1.68 -18.95
CA ARG A 380 19.55 2.19 -18.67
C ARG A 380 19.26 2.35 -17.18
N GLU A 381 20.23 2.19 -16.27
CA GLU A 381 20.01 2.49 -14.85
C GLU A 381 19.83 4.00 -14.63
N ALA A 382 18.77 4.41 -13.91
CA ALA A 382 18.45 5.81 -13.64
C ALA A 382 18.21 6.70 -14.89
N ASP A 383 18.03 6.12 -16.08
CA ASP A 383 17.65 6.84 -17.30
C ASP A 383 16.15 7.23 -17.25
N ASN A 384 15.81 8.45 -17.67
CA ASN A 384 14.41 8.91 -17.69
C ASN A 384 13.52 8.03 -18.56
N THR A 385 14.05 7.41 -19.62
CA THR A 385 13.30 6.57 -20.56
C THR A 385 13.11 5.13 -20.09
N THR A 386 13.79 4.73 -19.00
CA THR A 386 13.85 3.33 -18.53
C THR A 386 12.48 2.69 -18.30
N HIS A 387 11.49 3.48 -17.90
CA HIS A 387 10.14 2.98 -17.69
C HIS A 387 9.52 2.41 -18.98
N GLN A 388 9.82 3.01 -20.13
CA GLN A 388 9.23 2.65 -21.42
C GLN A 388 10.02 1.53 -22.11
N VAL A 389 11.15 1.10 -21.54
CA VAL A 389 12.01 0.06 -22.14
C VAL A 389 11.34 -1.31 -22.01
N LYS A 390 10.76 -1.76 -23.13
CA LYS A 390 10.15 -3.09 -23.30
C LYS A 390 11.03 -4.07 -24.10
N LYS A 391 12.06 -3.54 -24.77
CA LYS A 391 13.05 -4.29 -25.56
C LYS A 391 14.45 -3.90 -25.07
N LEU A 392 15.31 -4.87 -24.81
CA LEU A 392 16.72 -4.65 -24.47
C LEU A 392 17.61 -5.12 -25.63
N THR A 393 18.75 -4.47 -25.80
CA THR A 393 19.81 -4.96 -26.69
C THR A 393 20.39 -6.26 -26.13
N LEU A 394 20.92 -7.11 -27.01
CA LEU A 394 21.58 -8.36 -26.61
C LEU A 394 22.71 -8.11 -25.58
N GLU A 395 23.45 -7.02 -25.75
CA GLU A 395 24.50 -6.58 -24.83
C GLU A 395 23.96 -6.28 -23.43
N ASN A 396 22.85 -5.55 -23.32
CA ASN A 396 22.21 -5.28 -22.03
C ASN A 396 21.69 -6.57 -21.37
N ILE A 397 21.21 -7.54 -22.16
CA ILE A 397 20.76 -8.85 -21.65
C ILE A 397 21.94 -9.66 -21.12
N LYS A 398 23.07 -9.70 -21.86
CA LYS A 398 24.34 -10.33 -21.40
C LYS A 398 24.86 -9.67 -20.13
N SER A 399 24.91 -8.34 -20.10
CA SER A 399 25.33 -7.58 -18.92
C SER A 399 24.43 -7.87 -17.70
N PHE A 400 23.11 -7.96 -17.89
CA PHE A 400 22.18 -8.33 -16.84
C PHE A 400 22.43 -9.76 -16.33
N ARG A 401 22.58 -10.73 -17.25
CA ARG A 401 22.89 -12.13 -16.92
C ARG A 401 24.16 -12.22 -16.07
N ASP A 402 25.24 -11.55 -16.51
CA ASP A 402 26.55 -11.60 -15.87
C ASP A 402 26.53 -10.92 -14.50
N LYS A 403 25.87 -9.75 -14.39
CA LYS A 403 25.74 -9.01 -13.11
C LYS A 403 25.02 -9.81 -12.01
N PHE A 404 24.08 -10.65 -12.41
CA PHE A 404 23.26 -11.44 -11.49
C PHE A 404 23.68 -12.91 -11.41
N ASP A 405 24.79 -13.29 -12.04
CA ASP A 405 25.35 -14.65 -12.04
C ASP A 405 24.33 -15.71 -12.50
N ILE A 406 23.58 -15.40 -13.57
CA ILE A 406 22.51 -16.27 -14.08
C ILE A 406 23.10 -17.43 -14.89
N PRO A 407 22.71 -18.70 -14.64
CA PRO A 407 23.26 -19.87 -15.30
C PRO A 407 22.67 -20.10 -16.71
N VAL A 408 22.90 -19.14 -17.62
CA VAL A 408 22.47 -19.21 -19.03
C VAL A 408 23.69 -19.06 -19.94
N LEU A 409 23.93 -20.05 -20.80
CA LEU A 409 25.07 -20.04 -21.71
C LEU A 409 24.92 -18.96 -22.79
N ASP A 410 26.04 -18.47 -23.34
CA ASP A 410 26.03 -17.47 -24.41
C ASP A 410 25.22 -17.93 -25.63
N ASP A 411 25.32 -19.21 -26.00
CA ASP A 411 24.62 -19.78 -27.16
C ASP A 411 23.08 -19.86 -26.97
N ASP A 412 22.61 -19.77 -25.73
CA ASP A 412 21.17 -19.87 -25.40
C ASP A 412 20.54 -18.51 -25.09
N ILE A 413 21.33 -17.45 -24.93
CA ILE A 413 20.82 -16.19 -24.38
C ILE A 413 19.77 -15.53 -25.30
N GLU A 414 19.88 -15.69 -26.62
CA GLU A 414 18.90 -15.15 -27.59
C GLU A 414 17.54 -15.87 -27.53
N LYS A 415 17.52 -17.12 -27.06
CA LYS A 415 16.28 -17.87 -26.81
C LYS A 415 15.52 -17.28 -25.64
N LEU A 416 16.19 -16.54 -24.76
CA LEU A 416 15.67 -16.01 -23.50
C LEU A 416 15.05 -17.15 -22.66
N PRO A 417 15.81 -18.17 -22.23
CA PRO A 417 15.26 -19.27 -21.46
C PRO A 417 14.80 -18.79 -20.08
N TYR A 418 13.65 -19.28 -19.62
CA TYR A 418 13.36 -19.24 -18.19
C TYR A 418 14.36 -20.13 -17.45
N VAL A 419 14.68 -19.77 -16.22
CA VAL A 419 15.59 -20.55 -15.38
C VAL A 419 14.85 -21.00 -14.14
N ARG A 420 14.67 -22.31 -14.02
CA ARG A 420 14.15 -22.96 -12.82
C ARG A 420 15.05 -24.13 -12.44
N PRO A 421 15.79 -24.04 -11.33
CA PRO A 421 16.55 -25.16 -10.82
C PRO A 421 15.66 -26.38 -10.54
N ALA A 422 16.29 -27.56 -10.43
CA ALA A 422 15.60 -28.79 -10.04
C ALA A 422 14.89 -28.63 -8.68
N LYS A 423 13.79 -29.36 -8.47
CA LYS A 423 12.96 -29.21 -7.25
C LYS A 423 13.73 -29.49 -5.96
N ASP A 424 14.73 -30.35 -6.02
CA ASP A 424 15.62 -30.75 -4.93
C ASP A 424 16.87 -29.87 -4.79
N SER A 425 17.02 -28.83 -5.63
CA SER A 425 18.16 -27.92 -5.53
C SER A 425 18.14 -27.13 -4.22
N PRO A 426 19.31 -26.73 -3.69
CA PRO A 426 19.39 -25.94 -2.46
C PRO A 426 18.58 -24.64 -2.52
N GLU A 427 18.54 -23.98 -3.68
CA GLU A 427 17.80 -22.74 -3.92
C GLU A 427 16.29 -22.94 -3.77
N ILE A 428 15.74 -23.96 -4.41
CA ILE A 428 14.30 -24.25 -4.36
C ILE A 428 13.90 -24.74 -2.97
N GLN A 429 14.71 -25.61 -2.36
CA GLN A 429 14.46 -26.08 -1.00
C GLN A 429 14.50 -24.95 0.03
N TYR A 430 15.44 -24.01 -0.09
CA TYR A 430 15.49 -22.83 0.77
C TYR A 430 14.24 -21.96 0.59
N LEU A 431 13.89 -21.62 -0.65
CA LEU A 431 12.73 -20.80 -0.97
C LEU A 431 11.42 -21.39 -0.44
N LEU A 432 11.21 -22.71 -0.63
CA LEU A 432 10.02 -23.40 -0.14
C LEU A 432 9.99 -23.47 1.39
N LYS A 433 11.12 -23.74 2.04
CA LYS A 433 11.22 -23.79 3.50
C LYS A 433 10.92 -22.44 4.15
N GLN A 434 11.39 -21.33 3.57
CA GLN A 434 11.05 -20.00 4.09
C GLN A 434 9.55 -19.72 3.96
N ARG A 435 8.93 -20.09 2.83
CA ARG A 435 7.48 -19.93 2.69
C ARG A 435 6.69 -20.82 3.64
N GLU A 436 7.06 -22.08 3.80
CA GLU A 436 6.43 -22.99 4.77
C GLU A 436 6.55 -22.46 6.21
N ALA A 437 7.72 -21.93 6.59
CA ALA A 437 7.93 -21.30 7.89
C ALA A 437 6.93 -20.15 8.13
N LEU A 438 6.61 -19.39 7.08
CA LEU A 438 5.69 -18.26 7.09
C LEU A 438 4.26 -18.59 6.66
N GLY A 439 3.83 -19.86 6.71
CA GLY A 439 2.42 -20.21 6.47
C GLY A 439 2.04 -20.42 5.00
N GLY A 440 3.00 -20.77 4.14
CA GLY A 440 2.75 -21.21 2.77
C GLY A 440 2.86 -20.09 1.73
N PRO A 441 2.56 -20.37 0.46
CA PRO A 441 2.76 -19.43 -0.64
C PRO A 441 1.74 -18.28 -0.62
N ILE A 442 2.14 -17.14 -1.16
CA ILE A 442 1.32 -15.94 -1.37
C ILE A 442 1.73 -15.28 -2.70
N PRO A 443 0.86 -14.50 -3.37
CA PRO A 443 -0.52 -14.22 -3.02
C PRO A 443 -1.43 -15.44 -3.26
N ARG A 444 -2.49 -15.55 -2.48
CA ARG A 444 -3.56 -16.55 -2.67
C ARG A 444 -4.88 -15.90 -2.33
N ARG A 445 -5.92 -16.17 -3.11
CA ARG A 445 -7.26 -15.64 -2.88
C ARG A 445 -8.26 -16.77 -2.68
N ARG A 446 -9.16 -16.57 -1.72
CA ARG A 446 -10.30 -17.44 -1.45
C ARG A 446 -11.49 -17.02 -2.30
N GLN A 447 -12.01 -17.91 -3.13
CA GLN A 447 -13.23 -17.64 -3.91
C GLN A 447 -14.52 -17.90 -3.13
N HIS A 448 -14.50 -18.92 -2.27
CA HIS A 448 -15.68 -19.41 -1.58
C HIS A 448 -15.54 -19.27 -0.07
N THR A 449 -16.65 -18.92 0.56
CA THR A 449 -16.79 -18.76 2.01
C THR A 449 -18.02 -19.51 2.49
N ARG A 450 -18.24 -19.53 3.81
CA ARG A 450 -19.47 -20.00 4.42
C ARG A 450 -20.70 -19.24 3.92
N LYS A 451 -21.82 -19.94 3.73
CA LYS A 451 -23.12 -19.31 3.42
C LYS A 451 -23.69 -18.66 4.67
N LEU A 452 -24.24 -17.45 4.54
CA LEU A 452 -25.00 -16.81 5.62
C LEU A 452 -26.37 -17.47 5.73
N ALA A 453 -26.87 -17.56 6.97
CA ALA A 453 -28.27 -17.89 7.21
C ALA A 453 -29.13 -16.69 6.79
N MET A 454 -30.14 -16.94 5.96
CA MET A 454 -31.07 -15.89 5.53
C MET A 454 -32.11 -15.63 6.63
N PRO A 455 -32.58 -14.38 6.78
CA PRO A 455 -33.72 -14.09 7.66
C PRO A 455 -34.98 -14.82 7.19
N ASP A 456 -35.95 -14.99 8.09
CA ASP A 456 -37.26 -15.53 7.73
C ASP A 456 -37.88 -14.68 6.61
N PRO A 457 -38.30 -15.26 5.46
CA PRO A 457 -38.93 -14.51 4.39
C PRO A 457 -40.11 -13.65 4.85
N THR A 458 -40.84 -14.05 5.90
CA THR A 458 -41.97 -13.27 6.42
C THR A 458 -41.55 -11.92 7.01
N LEU A 459 -40.25 -11.71 7.29
CA LEU A 459 -39.70 -10.40 7.67
C LEU A 459 -40.05 -9.32 6.63
N PHE A 460 -40.17 -9.71 5.36
CA PHE A 460 -40.39 -8.79 4.25
C PHE A 460 -41.88 -8.55 3.92
N ASP A 461 -42.80 -9.37 4.43
CA ASP A 461 -44.24 -9.35 4.08
C ASP A 461 -44.88 -7.98 4.31
N LYS A 462 -44.52 -7.30 5.40
CA LYS A 462 -45.06 -5.98 5.72
C LYS A 462 -44.62 -4.87 4.77
N TYR A 463 -43.47 -5.03 4.10
CA TYR A 463 -43.03 -4.07 3.08
C TYR A 463 -43.69 -4.39 1.73
N ALA A 464 -43.95 -5.67 1.45
CA ALA A 464 -44.72 -6.09 0.29
C ALA A 464 -46.21 -5.68 0.37
N ALA A 465 -46.76 -5.60 1.58
CA ALA A 465 -48.14 -5.14 1.82
C ALA A 465 -48.36 -3.64 1.55
N GLY A 466 -47.29 -2.85 1.38
CA GLY A 466 -47.35 -1.41 1.16
C GLY A 466 -47.50 -0.59 2.45
N SER A 467 -47.72 0.72 2.31
CA SER A 467 -47.69 1.69 3.41
C SER A 467 -49.05 1.97 4.07
N ASP A 468 -50.09 1.19 3.74
CA ASP A 468 -51.46 1.38 4.24
C ASP A 468 -51.97 2.82 4.00
N GLY A 469 -51.72 3.34 2.79
CA GLY A 469 -52.12 4.69 2.36
C GLY A 469 -51.27 5.83 2.90
N LYS A 470 -50.22 5.57 3.70
CA LYS A 470 -49.30 6.61 4.18
C LYS A 470 -48.23 6.95 3.14
N GLU A 471 -48.02 8.23 2.90
CA GLU A 471 -46.91 8.69 2.06
C GLU A 471 -45.58 8.45 2.77
N ILE A 472 -44.68 7.72 2.12
CA ILE A 472 -43.31 7.47 2.56
C ILE A 472 -42.38 7.51 1.35
N SER A 473 -41.12 7.88 1.54
CA SER A 473 -40.11 7.74 0.48
C SER A 473 -39.55 6.33 0.41
N SER A 474 -38.97 5.96 -0.74
CA SER A 474 -38.21 4.72 -0.91
C SER A 474 -37.05 4.61 0.10
N THR A 475 -36.35 5.71 0.39
CA THR A 475 -35.32 5.78 1.44
C THR A 475 -35.89 5.44 2.82
N MET A 476 -37.04 6.02 3.21
CA MET A 476 -37.68 5.70 4.49
C MET A 476 -38.08 4.24 4.58
N SER A 477 -38.63 3.67 3.49
CA SER A 477 -38.98 2.25 3.42
C SER A 477 -37.75 1.36 3.57
N PHE A 478 -36.67 1.69 2.84
CA PHE A 478 -35.40 0.96 2.90
C PHE A 478 -34.76 1.01 4.29
N VAL A 479 -34.66 2.19 4.93
CA VAL A 479 -34.05 2.31 6.26
C VAL A 479 -34.86 1.54 7.31
N ARG A 480 -36.20 1.53 7.21
CA ARG A 480 -37.04 0.66 8.06
C ARG A 480 -36.75 -0.82 7.84
N MET A 481 -36.63 -1.26 6.59
CA MET A 481 -36.29 -2.64 6.23
C MET A 481 -34.90 -3.02 6.77
N MET A 482 -33.89 -2.22 6.48
CA MET A 482 -32.53 -2.41 6.98
C MET A 482 -32.50 -2.49 8.51
N THR A 483 -33.23 -1.62 9.21
CA THR A 483 -33.31 -1.63 10.68
C THR A 483 -33.83 -2.96 11.22
N ASP A 484 -34.80 -3.57 10.55
CA ASP A 484 -35.37 -4.85 10.98
C ASP A 484 -34.47 -6.04 10.62
N VAL A 485 -33.77 -5.98 9.47
CA VAL A 485 -32.74 -6.96 9.10
C VAL A 485 -31.54 -6.91 10.07
N ILE A 486 -31.13 -5.72 10.53
CA ILE A 486 -30.06 -5.57 11.53
C ILE A 486 -30.42 -6.20 12.88
N LYS A 487 -31.72 -6.25 13.23
CA LYS A 487 -32.21 -6.88 14.46
C LYS A 487 -32.38 -8.39 14.35
N ASP A 488 -32.35 -8.93 13.13
CA ASP A 488 -32.47 -10.35 12.90
C ASP A 488 -31.25 -11.10 13.46
N LYS A 489 -31.50 -12.20 14.17
CA LYS A 489 -30.44 -12.95 14.86
C LYS A 489 -29.56 -13.78 13.92
N ALA A 490 -30.03 -14.08 12.71
CA ALA A 490 -29.32 -14.91 11.76
C ALA A 490 -28.34 -14.10 10.90
N ILE A 491 -28.69 -12.86 10.56
CA ILE A 491 -27.88 -12.03 9.66
C ILE A 491 -27.44 -10.67 10.24
N GLY A 492 -28.09 -10.19 11.31
CA GLY A 492 -27.94 -8.83 11.80
C GLY A 492 -26.50 -8.43 12.15
N GLU A 493 -25.69 -9.35 12.69
CA GLU A 493 -24.29 -9.07 13.04
C GLU A 493 -23.39 -8.77 11.83
N HIS A 494 -23.81 -9.23 10.64
CA HIS A 494 -23.11 -9.09 9.37
C HIS A 494 -23.49 -7.84 8.60
N ILE A 495 -24.61 -7.19 8.95
CA ILE A 495 -25.06 -5.96 8.29
C ILE A 495 -24.28 -4.77 8.85
N VAL A 496 -23.69 -3.97 7.97
CA VAL A 496 -22.91 -2.78 8.37
C VAL A 496 -23.40 -1.55 7.61
N PRO A 497 -24.18 -0.67 8.23
CA PRO A 497 -24.53 0.63 7.66
C PRO A 497 -23.29 1.53 7.63
N ILE A 498 -23.09 2.21 6.50
CA ILE A 498 -21.98 3.14 6.26
C ILE A 498 -22.57 4.45 5.73
N VAL A 499 -22.14 5.58 6.28
CA VAL A 499 -22.55 6.91 5.83
C VAL A 499 -21.36 7.88 5.78
N PRO A 500 -21.29 8.79 4.81
CA PRO A 500 -20.32 9.88 4.82
C PRO A 500 -20.97 11.10 5.52
N ASP A 501 -21.01 11.10 6.84
CA ASP A 501 -21.61 12.14 7.70
C ASP A 501 -23.17 12.12 7.78
N GLU A 502 -23.88 12.53 6.73
CA GLU A 502 -25.30 12.95 6.79
C GLU A 502 -26.36 11.85 7.06
N ALA A 503 -26.29 11.14 8.19
CA ALA A 503 -27.23 10.06 8.49
C ALA A 503 -28.67 10.53 8.77
N ARG A 504 -28.83 11.74 9.34
CA ARG A 504 -30.15 12.33 9.65
C ARG A 504 -30.96 12.60 8.39
N THR A 505 -30.29 13.03 7.32
CA THR A 505 -30.91 13.24 6.00
C THR A 505 -31.58 11.95 5.49
N PHE A 506 -31.01 10.79 5.83
CA PHE A 506 -31.54 9.49 5.42
C PHE A 506 -32.49 8.85 6.45
N GLY A 507 -32.78 9.53 7.58
CA GLY A 507 -33.63 9.00 8.64
C GLY A 507 -32.97 7.88 9.46
N MET A 508 -31.64 7.88 9.56
CA MET A 508 -30.86 6.86 10.26
C MET A 508 -30.53 7.22 11.72
N GLU A 509 -30.94 8.38 12.22
CA GLU A 509 -30.63 8.84 13.59
C GLU A 509 -31.13 7.87 14.67
N GLY A 510 -32.18 7.11 14.38
CA GLY A 510 -32.66 6.06 15.27
C GLY A 510 -31.69 4.90 15.47
N LEU A 511 -30.74 4.71 14.56
CA LEU A 511 -29.71 3.68 14.63
C LEU A 511 -28.56 4.08 15.55
N PHE A 512 -28.28 5.38 15.72
CA PHE A 512 -27.21 5.86 16.60
C PHE A 512 -27.30 5.25 17.99
N ARG A 513 -28.48 5.32 18.61
CA ARG A 513 -28.70 4.74 19.93
C ARG A 513 -28.78 3.20 19.91
N GLN A 514 -29.39 2.62 18.87
CA GLN A 514 -29.69 1.19 18.80
C GLN A 514 -28.44 0.34 18.59
N ILE A 515 -27.59 0.74 17.65
CA ILE A 515 -26.42 -0.05 17.22
C ILE A 515 -25.09 0.67 17.42
N GLY A 516 -25.10 1.96 17.76
CA GLY A 516 -23.89 2.75 17.98
C GLY A 516 -23.12 3.06 16.69
N ILE A 517 -22.40 4.18 16.73
CA ILE A 517 -21.38 4.55 15.75
C ILE A 517 -20.04 4.00 16.23
N TYR A 518 -19.29 3.37 15.33
CA TYR A 518 -17.97 2.86 15.64
C TYR A 518 -16.99 4.01 15.89
N SER A 519 -16.34 3.98 17.05
CA SER A 519 -15.22 4.86 17.37
C SER A 519 -14.17 4.07 18.12
N SER A 520 -12.94 4.03 17.62
CA SER A 520 -11.89 3.17 18.15
C SER A 520 -11.45 3.56 19.57
N GLU A 521 -11.69 4.82 19.97
CA GLU A 521 -11.48 5.33 21.32
C GLU A 521 -12.76 5.35 22.17
N GLY A 522 -13.93 5.23 21.54
CA GLY A 522 -15.24 5.46 22.14
C GLY A 522 -15.53 6.95 22.38
N GLN A 523 -16.73 7.25 22.87
CA GLN A 523 -17.14 8.63 23.12
C GLN A 523 -16.41 9.23 24.34
N LYS A 524 -15.71 10.36 24.13
CA LYS A 524 -14.93 11.07 25.17
C LYS A 524 -15.63 12.30 25.76
N TYR A 525 -16.84 12.62 25.30
CA TYR A 525 -17.59 13.82 25.65
C TYR A 525 -19.07 13.48 25.88
N LYS A 526 -19.82 14.37 26.55
CA LYS A 526 -21.29 14.30 26.57
C LYS A 526 -21.80 14.93 25.26
N PRO A 527 -22.54 14.20 24.41
CA PRO A 527 -23.07 14.79 23.18
C PRO A 527 -24.09 15.89 23.50
N GLU A 528 -24.22 16.86 22.60
CA GLU A 528 -25.15 17.99 22.77
C GLU A 528 -26.60 17.50 22.88
N ASP A 529 -26.96 16.48 22.10
CA ASP A 529 -28.30 15.91 22.05
C ASP A 529 -28.54 14.77 23.05
N ALA A 530 -27.68 14.62 24.07
CA ALA A 530 -27.78 13.53 25.06
C ALA A 530 -29.13 13.45 25.79
N ASP A 531 -29.88 14.55 25.84
CA ASP A 531 -31.20 14.63 26.50
C ASP A 531 -32.35 14.26 25.52
N GLN A 532 -32.05 13.98 24.25
CA GLN A 532 -32.99 13.53 23.22
C GLN A 532 -33.16 12.00 23.21
N VAL A 533 -34.28 11.51 22.66
CA VAL A 533 -34.56 10.06 22.57
C VAL A 533 -33.55 9.33 21.67
N MET A 534 -33.15 9.99 20.57
CA MET A 534 -32.26 9.49 19.52
C MET A 534 -30.93 10.24 19.52
N TRP A 535 -30.20 10.14 20.63
CA TRP A 535 -28.95 10.86 20.85
C TRP A 535 -27.74 10.19 20.15
N TYR A 536 -26.73 11.01 19.86
CA TYR A 536 -25.51 10.60 19.16
C TYR A 536 -24.60 9.74 20.04
N LYS A 537 -24.43 8.46 19.70
CA LYS A 537 -23.69 7.49 20.51
C LYS A 537 -22.51 6.88 19.75
N GLU A 538 -21.30 7.19 20.21
CA GLU A 538 -20.09 6.52 19.75
C GLU A 538 -19.65 5.44 20.73
N SER A 539 -19.17 4.31 20.20
CA SER A 539 -18.70 3.20 21.03
C SER A 539 -17.69 2.34 20.29
N LYS A 540 -16.85 1.63 21.04
CA LYS A 540 -15.82 0.74 20.48
C LYS A 540 -16.39 -0.47 19.76
N ASP A 541 -17.60 -0.86 20.13
CA ASP A 541 -18.39 -1.96 19.59
C ASP A 541 -19.54 -1.47 18.69
N GLY A 542 -19.58 -0.17 18.38
CA GLY A 542 -20.57 0.41 17.48
C GLY A 542 -20.56 -0.28 16.12
N VAL A 543 -21.74 -0.49 15.55
CA VAL A 543 -21.90 -1.23 14.29
C VAL A 543 -21.81 -0.31 13.09
N MET A 544 -22.38 0.89 13.17
CA MET A 544 -22.44 1.83 12.06
C MET A 544 -21.08 2.50 11.83
N LEU A 545 -20.69 2.68 10.57
CA LEU A 545 -19.51 3.44 10.18
C LEU A 545 -19.91 4.83 9.70
N GLU A 546 -19.40 5.86 10.36
CA GLU A 546 -19.60 7.26 10.00
C GLU A 546 -18.24 7.85 9.64
N GLU A 547 -17.98 8.01 8.34
CA GLU A 547 -16.62 8.30 7.83
C GLU A 547 -16.38 9.80 7.59
N GLY A 548 -17.33 10.64 8.01
CA GLY A 548 -17.36 12.08 7.76
C GLY A 548 -17.57 12.41 6.28
N ILE A 549 -17.30 13.66 5.89
CA ILE A 549 -17.40 14.14 4.50
C ILE A 549 -16.24 13.55 3.67
N ASN A 550 -16.35 12.27 3.35
CA ASN A 550 -15.32 11.49 2.68
C ASN A 550 -15.90 10.28 1.95
N GLU A 551 -16.45 10.49 0.76
CA GLU A 551 -17.06 9.41 -0.02
C GLU A 551 -16.03 8.35 -0.45
N ALA A 552 -14.83 8.77 -0.85
CA ALA A 552 -13.76 7.84 -1.23
C ALA A 552 -13.35 6.94 -0.06
N GLY A 553 -13.33 7.51 1.15
CA GLY A 553 -13.08 6.80 2.39
C GLY A 553 -14.19 5.82 2.77
N ALA A 554 -15.44 6.31 2.81
CA ALA A 554 -16.61 5.48 3.06
C ALA A 554 -16.72 4.30 2.09
N PHE A 555 -16.44 4.55 0.82
CA PHE A 555 -16.43 3.50 -0.18
C PHE A 555 -15.26 2.53 -0.02
N SER A 556 -14.08 3.00 0.39
CA SER A 556 -12.95 2.11 0.69
C SER A 556 -13.23 1.20 1.90
N ALA A 557 -13.92 1.72 2.93
CA ALA A 557 -14.44 0.93 4.05
C ALA A 557 -15.47 -0.11 3.56
N TRP A 558 -16.37 0.31 2.66
CA TRP A 558 -17.34 -0.57 2.02
C TRP A 558 -16.66 -1.70 1.22
N ILE A 559 -15.63 -1.42 0.42
CA ILE A 559 -14.86 -2.44 -0.33
C ILE A 559 -14.25 -3.47 0.64
N ALA A 560 -13.59 -3.00 1.70
CA ALA A 560 -12.93 -3.88 2.67
C ALA A 560 -13.92 -4.82 3.39
N LEU A 561 -15.13 -4.36 3.68
CA LEU A 561 -16.21 -5.20 4.21
C LEU A 561 -16.83 -6.10 3.12
N ALA A 562 -17.07 -5.58 1.92
CA ALA A 562 -17.71 -6.28 0.82
C ALA A 562 -16.84 -7.42 0.26
N THR A 563 -15.55 -7.40 0.55
CA THR A 563 -14.57 -8.44 0.20
C THR A 563 -14.13 -9.28 1.41
N ALA A 564 -14.72 -9.04 2.61
CA ALA A 564 -14.34 -9.73 3.83
C ALA A 564 -14.60 -11.25 3.77
N TYR A 565 -15.55 -11.67 2.94
CA TYR A 565 -15.81 -13.07 2.65
C TYR A 565 -14.57 -13.82 2.10
N SER A 566 -13.74 -13.13 1.32
CA SER A 566 -12.49 -13.66 0.79
C SER A 566 -11.36 -13.47 1.79
N ASN A 567 -11.19 -12.24 2.28
CA ASN A 567 -9.99 -11.83 3.04
C ASN A 567 -9.98 -12.32 4.50
N TYR A 568 -11.15 -12.65 5.06
CA TYR A 568 -11.29 -13.07 6.47
C TYR A 568 -12.05 -14.39 6.63
N ASP A 569 -12.55 -14.98 5.53
CA ASP A 569 -13.57 -16.04 5.55
C ASP A 569 -14.79 -15.65 6.41
N LEU A 570 -15.14 -14.37 6.35
CA LEU A 570 -16.22 -13.76 7.11
C LEU A 570 -17.10 -12.95 6.14
N PRO A 571 -18.22 -13.53 5.66
CA PRO A 571 -19.15 -12.77 4.83
C PRO A 571 -19.71 -11.60 5.63
N MET A 572 -19.62 -10.39 5.09
CA MET A 572 -20.24 -9.18 5.63
C MET A 572 -21.14 -8.57 4.56
N VAL A 573 -22.14 -7.80 4.97
CA VAL A 573 -23.10 -7.15 4.10
C VAL A 573 -23.06 -5.64 4.38
N PRO A 574 -22.09 -4.92 3.79
CA PRO A 574 -22.03 -3.49 3.94
C PRO A 574 -23.11 -2.80 3.11
N ILE A 575 -23.74 -1.79 3.69
CA ILE A 575 -24.78 -0.96 3.08
C ILE A 575 -24.30 0.48 3.17
N TYR A 576 -23.85 1.04 2.04
CA TYR A 576 -23.37 2.42 1.98
C TYR A 576 -24.48 3.33 1.47
N LEU A 577 -24.97 4.23 2.33
CA LEU A 577 -25.98 5.24 2.01
C LEU A 577 -25.31 6.60 1.83
N PHE A 578 -25.58 7.27 0.71
CA PHE A 578 -24.96 8.53 0.34
C PHE A 578 -25.86 9.32 -0.61
N TYR A 579 -25.59 10.62 -0.78
CA TYR A 579 -26.20 11.40 -1.87
C TYR A 579 -25.80 10.82 -3.22
N SER A 580 -26.76 10.28 -3.97
CA SER A 580 -26.54 9.57 -5.25
C SER A 580 -25.52 10.23 -6.18
N MET A 581 -25.55 11.57 -6.29
CA MET A 581 -24.59 12.38 -7.05
C MET A 581 -23.13 12.13 -6.68
N PHE A 582 -22.81 11.89 -5.41
CA PHE A 582 -21.45 11.69 -4.91
C PHE A 582 -21.05 10.20 -4.82
N GLY A 583 -21.85 9.31 -5.39
CA GLY A 583 -21.45 7.93 -5.64
C GLY A 583 -20.59 7.82 -6.89
N PHE A 584 -21.11 7.14 -7.90
CA PHE A 584 -20.34 6.80 -9.10
C PHE A 584 -19.70 8.01 -9.79
N GLN A 585 -20.26 9.23 -9.75
CA GLN A 585 -19.59 10.40 -10.34
C GLN A 585 -18.30 10.78 -9.58
N ARG A 586 -18.28 10.66 -8.25
CA ARG A 586 -17.15 11.11 -7.42
C ARG A 586 -16.09 10.03 -7.23
N ILE A 587 -16.50 8.76 -7.16
CA ILE A 587 -15.65 7.63 -6.76
C ILE A 587 -15.63 6.50 -7.81
N HIS A 588 -15.85 6.81 -9.09
CA HIS A 588 -16.05 5.79 -10.12
C HIS A 588 -14.92 4.76 -10.20
N ASP A 589 -13.67 5.22 -10.08
CA ASP A 589 -12.51 4.34 -10.22
C ASP A 589 -12.37 3.36 -9.04
N LEU A 590 -12.74 3.80 -7.82
CA LEU A 590 -12.91 2.89 -6.69
C LEU A 590 -14.04 1.88 -6.93
N ALA A 591 -15.16 2.31 -7.54
CA ALA A 591 -16.27 1.42 -7.87
C ALA A 591 -15.88 0.38 -8.93
N TRP A 592 -15.05 0.76 -9.91
CA TRP A 592 -14.45 -0.17 -10.86
C TRP A 592 -13.52 -1.17 -10.17
N ALA A 593 -12.63 -0.68 -9.30
CA ALA A 593 -11.74 -1.53 -8.49
C ALA A 593 -12.52 -2.48 -7.56
N ALA A 594 -13.69 -2.08 -7.07
CA ALA A 594 -14.57 -2.95 -6.31
C ALA A 594 -15.16 -4.09 -7.17
N GLY A 595 -15.53 -3.77 -8.41
CA GLY A 595 -15.94 -4.75 -9.40
C GLY A 595 -14.85 -5.80 -9.63
N ASP A 596 -13.60 -5.36 -9.86
CA ASP A 596 -12.45 -6.25 -10.02
C ASP A 596 -12.17 -7.08 -8.75
N SER A 597 -12.31 -6.47 -7.57
CA SER A 597 -12.16 -7.16 -6.27
C SER A 597 -13.26 -8.21 -5.99
N GLN A 598 -14.29 -8.27 -6.82
CA GLN A 598 -15.51 -9.07 -6.64
C GLN A 598 -16.24 -8.73 -5.34
N ALA A 599 -16.42 -7.44 -5.08
CA ALA A 599 -17.13 -6.93 -3.91
C ALA A 599 -18.60 -7.40 -3.88
N LYS A 600 -19.11 -7.71 -2.70
CA LYS A 600 -20.51 -8.10 -2.45
C LYS A 600 -21.11 -7.22 -1.35
N GLY A 601 -22.01 -6.31 -1.72
CA GLY A 601 -22.64 -5.37 -0.80
C GLY A 601 -23.69 -4.51 -1.52
N PHE A 602 -24.24 -3.53 -0.79
CA PHE A 602 -25.27 -2.63 -1.31
C PHE A 602 -24.78 -1.17 -1.31
N LEU A 603 -25.08 -0.47 -2.40
CA LEU A 603 -24.86 0.96 -2.57
C LEU A 603 -26.24 1.61 -2.72
N ILE A 604 -26.54 2.56 -1.84
CA ILE A 604 -27.84 3.22 -1.78
C ILE A 604 -27.63 4.69 -2.10
N GLY A 605 -27.77 5.03 -3.38
CA GLY A 605 -27.81 6.41 -3.86
C GLY A 605 -29.11 7.08 -3.41
N ALA A 606 -29.13 7.58 -2.19
CA ALA A 606 -30.25 8.31 -1.63
C ALA A 606 -30.38 9.70 -2.26
N THR A 607 -31.51 10.36 -1.98
CA THR A 607 -31.85 11.70 -2.49
C THR A 607 -31.62 11.83 -4.01
N SER A 608 -31.98 10.77 -4.75
CA SER A 608 -31.80 10.65 -6.19
C SER A 608 -32.96 11.26 -6.97
N GLY A 609 -32.75 11.47 -8.26
CA GLY A 609 -33.74 12.04 -9.17
C GLY A 609 -33.54 13.53 -9.37
N ARG A 610 -33.37 13.93 -10.64
CA ARG A 610 -33.01 15.30 -11.04
C ARG A 610 -33.97 16.33 -10.49
N THR A 611 -35.26 16.00 -10.45
CA THR A 611 -36.33 16.88 -10.02
C THR A 611 -36.78 16.63 -8.58
N THR A 612 -36.38 15.50 -7.97
CA THR A 612 -36.79 15.11 -6.62
C THR A 612 -36.05 15.95 -5.57
N LEU A 613 -34.75 16.16 -5.75
CA LEU A 613 -33.91 17.01 -4.89
C LEU A 613 -33.79 18.44 -5.44
N ASN A 614 -34.94 19.07 -5.71
CA ASN A 614 -35.02 20.32 -6.47
C ASN A 614 -34.30 21.52 -5.81
N GLY A 615 -34.23 21.58 -4.48
CA GLY A 615 -33.65 22.72 -3.75
C GLY A 615 -32.11 22.81 -3.78
N GLU A 616 -31.41 21.68 -3.92
CA GLU A 616 -29.95 21.61 -3.76
C GLU A 616 -29.16 22.01 -5.01
N GLY A 617 -29.84 22.12 -6.15
CA GLY A 617 -29.27 22.66 -7.39
C GLY A 617 -28.27 21.75 -8.11
N LEU A 618 -27.46 22.38 -8.97
CA LEU A 618 -26.73 21.72 -10.06
C LEU A 618 -25.80 20.59 -9.62
N GLN A 619 -25.15 20.72 -8.47
CA GLN A 619 -24.16 19.75 -7.97
C GLN A 619 -24.76 18.63 -7.10
N HIS A 620 -26.08 18.56 -6.95
CA HIS A 620 -26.76 17.55 -6.12
C HIS A 620 -27.90 16.83 -6.84
N GLN A 621 -28.59 17.52 -7.75
CA GLN A 621 -29.70 16.96 -8.51
C GLN A 621 -29.22 15.84 -9.45
N ASP A 622 -29.26 14.59 -9.01
CA ASP A 622 -28.77 13.46 -9.79
C ASP A 622 -29.82 12.93 -10.78
N GLY A 623 -29.45 12.85 -12.04
CA GLY A 623 -30.24 12.21 -13.09
C GLY A 623 -29.38 11.41 -14.06
N HIS A 624 -28.23 10.90 -13.60
CA HIS A 624 -27.29 10.20 -14.47
C HIS A 624 -26.39 9.18 -13.76
N SER A 625 -26.47 9.00 -12.43
CA SER A 625 -25.74 7.93 -11.72
C SER A 625 -26.02 6.54 -12.29
N HIS A 626 -27.24 6.25 -12.75
CA HIS A 626 -27.57 4.98 -13.40
C HIS A 626 -26.75 4.74 -14.68
N LEU A 627 -26.44 5.80 -15.44
CA LEU A 627 -25.59 5.69 -16.64
C LEU A 627 -24.15 5.32 -16.27
N PHE A 628 -23.61 5.90 -15.20
CA PHE A 628 -22.30 5.50 -14.67
C PHE A 628 -22.33 4.07 -14.12
N SER A 629 -23.36 3.71 -13.34
CA SER A 629 -23.44 2.36 -12.76
C SER A 629 -23.48 1.27 -13.83
N ALA A 630 -24.11 1.56 -14.98
CA ALA A 630 -24.25 0.63 -16.10
C ALA A 630 -22.91 0.33 -16.80
N THR A 631 -21.85 1.11 -16.57
CA THR A 631 -20.52 0.82 -17.11
C THR A 631 -19.84 -0.34 -16.36
N ILE A 632 -20.24 -0.63 -15.12
CA ILE A 632 -19.64 -1.65 -14.26
C ILE A 632 -20.38 -2.99 -14.47
N PRO A 633 -19.77 -4.01 -15.12
CA PRO A 633 -20.51 -5.18 -15.59
C PRO A 633 -21.18 -6.03 -14.50
N ASN A 634 -20.62 -6.03 -13.29
CA ASN A 634 -21.12 -6.79 -12.14
C ASN A 634 -21.87 -5.91 -11.13
N CYS A 635 -22.21 -4.67 -11.49
CA CYS A 635 -23.09 -3.80 -10.72
C CYS A 635 -24.54 -3.99 -11.18
N LEU A 636 -25.43 -4.38 -10.28
CA LEU A 636 -26.86 -4.50 -10.55
C LEU A 636 -27.59 -3.27 -10.02
N SER A 637 -28.14 -2.48 -10.94
CA SER A 637 -28.75 -1.18 -10.62
C SER A 637 -30.28 -1.23 -10.71
N TYR A 638 -30.95 -0.65 -9.71
CA TYR A 638 -32.40 -0.59 -9.62
C TYR A 638 -32.85 0.83 -9.23
N ASP A 639 -33.98 1.27 -9.77
CA ASP A 639 -34.64 2.54 -9.42
C ASP A 639 -36.10 2.26 -8.99
N PRO A 640 -36.32 1.80 -7.75
CA PRO A 640 -37.65 1.40 -7.27
C PRO A 640 -38.55 2.61 -6.99
N ALA A 641 -39.83 2.50 -7.38
CA ALA A 641 -40.85 3.55 -7.26
C ALA A 641 -41.83 3.32 -6.09
#